data_AF-H0ED86-F1
#
_entry.id   AF-H0ED86-F1
#
_cell.length_a   1.000
_cell.length_b   1.000
_cell.length_c   1.000
_cell.angle_alpha   90.00
_cell.angle_beta   90.00
_cell.angle_gamma   90.00
#
_symmetry.space_group_name_H-M   'P 1'
#
loop_
_entity.id
_entity.type
_entity.pdbx_description
1 polymer ?
#
loop_
_entity_poly.entity_id
_entity_poly.type
_entity_poly.pdbx_seq_one_letter_code
_entity_poly.pdbx_strand_id
1 'polypeptide(L)'
;MLGYLGLQVLDNVILTRWKVLPKEQCQEFSQIFQLCSDVLNTATQSSLIKATLETLLRFFNWIPLGYIFETPIIDTLRTRFLETPEFRNITLKCLTEIGGLQTGQQNSYDEKLVSMFTEVLTTISKIIPLSLDLKTTYSSSNSKDQEFIQNLALFLTNFNGVHLNLIENLPNRDFLTHAHFYLIRISQIDDREIFKICLEYWTKLVQELYEEMQSLPISDSNPLLNMGVSGISSSGAPNPSVLANYPLRKHKYNEVLSNLRVVMIEKMVRPEEVLIVENDEGEIVREFVKESDTIQLYKTTRECLVYLTHLDVVDTENIMTDKLARQVDGSEWSWANCNTLCWAIGSISLAMNEETEKRFLVTVIKDLLGLTEMKRGKDNKAVVASNIMYIVGQYPRFLKAHWKFLKTVVNKLFEFMHESHEGVQDMACDTFIKIARQCKRHFVALQPGENEPFIEEIVRGMRKITCDLSPQQVHTFYEACGYMIAAQPQKNAQERLIAELMSYPNAAWDAIIQQATENPQILLDADAIKVIGNVMKTNVSACSSIGTYFYPQIGRIYLDMLSMYRATSQMISEAVARDGEIATKMPNVRGLRTVKKEILKLIETYVEKADDIDMVRKNIVPALLDAVLVDYNRNVPNARDAEVLKVMSTIITKLSSLMEDQVPIVMENVFECTLEMINKDFSDFPEHRVEFFTLLRAINLHCFPGK
;
A
#
# COMPACT_ATOMS: atom_id res chain seq x y z
N MET A 1 -3.10 22.18 -11.35
CA MET A 1 -4.07 23.25 -10.96
C MET A 1 -5.14 23.47 -12.02
N LEU A 2 -4.78 23.65 -13.31
CA LEU A 2 -5.75 23.79 -14.42
C LEU A 2 -6.63 22.55 -14.68
N GLY A 3 -6.10 21.33 -14.55
CA GLY A 3 -6.90 20.10 -14.68
C GLY A 3 -7.95 19.90 -13.57
N TYR A 4 -7.67 20.37 -12.36
CA TYR A 4 -8.57 20.25 -11.20
C TYR A 4 -9.76 21.22 -11.30
N LEU A 5 -9.51 22.43 -11.83
CA LEU A 5 -10.56 23.39 -12.18
C LEU A 5 -11.41 22.89 -13.35
N GLY A 6 -10.81 22.25 -14.36
CA GLY A 6 -11.53 21.64 -15.47
C GLY A 6 -12.50 20.54 -15.03
N LEU A 7 -12.05 19.65 -14.13
CA LEU A 7 -12.87 18.60 -13.52
C LEU A 7 -13.97 19.16 -12.62
N GLN A 8 -13.68 20.17 -11.78
CA GLN A 8 -14.71 20.81 -10.95
C GLN A 8 -15.75 21.58 -11.76
N VAL A 9 -15.38 22.16 -12.90
CA VAL A 9 -16.33 22.80 -13.82
C VAL A 9 -17.15 21.73 -14.56
N LEU A 10 -16.54 20.63 -14.98
CA LEU A 10 -17.27 19.51 -15.58
C LEU A 10 -18.26 18.91 -14.58
N ASP A 11 -17.85 18.65 -13.34
CA ASP A 11 -18.70 18.12 -12.27
C ASP A 11 -19.81 19.10 -11.92
N ASN A 12 -19.53 20.41 -11.82
CA ASN A 12 -20.58 21.41 -11.61
C ASN A 12 -21.55 21.51 -12.79
N VAL A 13 -21.07 21.41 -14.03
CA VAL A 13 -21.91 21.43 -15.24
C VAL A 13 -22.75 20.15 -15.35
N ILE A 14 -22.20 19.00 -14.99
CA ILE A 14 -22.93 17.73 -14.91
C ILE A 14 -23.99 17.80 -13.81
N LEU A 15 -23.64 18.30 -12.62
CA LEU A 15 -24.55 18.47 -11.47
C LEU A 15 -25.69 19.45 -11.75
N THR A 16 -25.48 20.49 -12.56
CA THR A 16 -26.50 21.52 -12.83
C THR A 16 -27.36 21.24 -14.06
N ARG A 17 -26.81 20.66 -15.14
CA ARG A 17 -27.60 20.33 -16.34
C ARG A 17 -28.45 19.07 -16.20
N TRP A 18 -28.02 18.09 -15.41
CA TRP A 18 -28.71 16.78 -15.34
C TRP A 18 -29.62 16.63 -14.12
N LYS A 19 -29.57 17.51 -13.11
CA LYS A 19 -30.52 17.48 -11.98
C LYS A 19 -31.84 18.20 -12.24
N VAL A 20 -31.91 19.02 -13.30
CA VAL A 20 -33.12 19.77 -13.65
C VAL A 20 -33.41 19.55 -15.13
N LEU A 21 -34.17 18.50 -15.45
CA LEU A 21 -34.81 18.45 -16.77
C LEU A 21 -35.80 19.61 -16.89
N PRO A 22 -35.94 20.20 -18.10
CA PRO A 22 -37.00 21.16 -18.38
C PRO A 22 -38.37 20.57 -17.99
N LYS A 23 -39.23 21.36 -17.32
CA LYS A 23 -40.58 20.94 -16.89
C LYS A 23 -41.45 20.38 -18.02
N GLU A 24 -41.17 20.75 -19.28
CA GLU A 24 -41.86 20.24 -20.47
C GLU A 24 -41.59 18.75 -20.71
N GLN A 25 -40.37 18.25 -20.46
CA GLN A 25 -40.05 16.83 -20.60
C GLN A 25 -40.68 15.97 -19.49
N CYS A 26 -40.96 16.55 -18.31
CA CYS A 26 -41.69 15.86 -17.23
C CYS A 26 -43.11 15.42 -17.61
N GLN A 27 -43.80 16.16 -18.49
CA GLN A 27 -45.13 15.75 -18.97
C GLN A 27 -45.05 14.58 -19.96
N GLU A 28 -44.01 14.53 -20.79
CA GLU A 28 -43.79 13.42 -21.73
C GLU A 28 -43.45 12.11 -20.99
N PHE A 29 -42.73 12.18 -19.86
CA PHE A 29 -42.45 10.99 -19.04
C PHE A 29 -43.71 10.34 -18.45
N SER A 30 -44.76 11.10 -18.14
CA SER A 30 -46.02 10.49 -17.68
C SER A 30 -46.65 9.62 -18.77
N GLN A 31 -46.57 10.02 -20.03
CA GLN A 31 -47.14 9.24 -21.14
C GLN A 31 -46.30 7.98 -21.39
N ILE A 32 -44.98 8.11 -21.32
CA ILE A 32 -44.05 6.97 -21.43
C ILE A 32 -44.32 5.97 -20.30
N PHE A 33 -44.48 6.45 -19.06
CA PHE A 33 -44.76 5.59 -17.91
C PHE A 33 -46.11 4.87 -18.04
N GLN A 34 -47.17 5.57 -18.46
CA GLN A 34 -48.48 4.95 -18.71
C GLN A 34 -48.38 3.86 -19.78
N LEU A 35 -47.71 4.14 -20.90
CA LEU A 35 -47.49 3.16 -21.96
C LEU A 35 -46.74 1.93 -21.42
N CYS A 36 -45.65 2.14 -20.68
CA CYS A 36 -44.90 1.04 -20.08
C CYS A 36 -45.76 0.24 -19.08
N SER A 37 -46.56 0.91 -18.25
CA SER A 37 -47.46 0.26 -17.29
C SER A 37 -48.52 -0.59 -18.00
N ASP A 38 -49.17 -0.05 -19.03
CA ASP A 38 -50.20 -0.75 -19.80
C ASP A 38 -49.62 -1.98 -20.52
N VAL A 39 -48.44 -1.85 -21.12
CA VAL A 39 -47.73 -2.96 -21.75
C VAL A 39 -47.34 -4.01 -20.72
N LEU A 40 -46.83 -3.62 -19.55
CA LEU A 40 -46.49 -4.58 -18.48
C LEU A 40 -47.72 -5.26 -17.87
N ASN A 41 -48.90 -4.66 -17.93
CA ASN A 41 -50.14 -5.28 -17.45
C ASN A 41 -50.76 -6.23 -18.49
N THR A 42 -50.67 -5.91 -19.78
CA THR A 42 -51.41 -6.62 -20.84
C THR A 42 -50.56 -7.54 -21.71
N ALA A 43 -49.26 -7.25 -21.88
CA ALA A 43 -48.42 -8.00 -22.81
C ALA A 43 -48.14 -9.43 -22.32
N THR A 44 -48.12 -10.36 -23.28
CA THR A 44 -47.75 -11.77 -23.10
C THR A 44 -46.49 -12.14 -23.88
N GLN A 45 -46.07 -11.33 -24.85
CA GLN A 45 -44.90 -11.59 -25.68
C GLN A 45 -43.60 -11.26 -24.93
N SER A 46 -42.75 -12.27 -24.68
CA SER A 46 -41.53 -12.13 -23.89
C SER A 46 -40.56 -11.05 -24.39
N SER A 47 -40.40 -10.90 -25.71
CA SER A 47 -39.52 -9.87 -26.29
C SER A 47 -40.00 -8.45 -26.01
N LEU A 48 -41.32 -8.21 -26.05
CA LEU A 48 -41.92 -6.92 -25.76
C LEU A 48 -41.82 -6.59 -24.26
N ILE A 49 -42.11 -7.57 -23.40
CA ILE A 49 -41.98 -7.41 -21.94
C ILE A 49 -40.53 -7.04 -21.58
N LYS A 50 -39.54 -7.79 -22.11
CA LYS A 50 -38.12 -7.53 -21.85
C LYS A 50 -37.71 -6.13 -22.31
N ALA A 51 -38.05 -5.74 -23.53
CA ALA A 51 -37.74 -4.40 -24.05
C ALA A 51 -38.40 -3.30 -23.22
N THR A 52 -39.63 -3.53 -22.73
CA THR A 52 -40.35 -2.58 -21.87
C THR A 52 -39.68 -2.43 -20.51
N LEU A 53 -39.25 -3.54 -19.88
CA LEU A 53 -38.51 -3.51 -18.62
C LEU A 53 -37.14 -2.82 -18.75
N GLU A 54 -36.40 -3.11 -19.84
CA GLU A 54 -35.13 -2.42 -20.14
C GLU A 54 -35.31 -0.92 -20.37
N THR A 55 -36.42 -0.54 -21.01
CA THR A 55 -36.79 0.86 -21.21
C THR A 55 -37.11 1.53 -19.86
N LEU A 56 -37.94 0.89 -19.04
CA LEU A 56 -38.33 1.40 -17.73
C LEU A 56 -37.11 1.58 -16.80
N LEU A 57 -36.16 0.64 -16.83
CA LEU A 57 -34.92 0.72 -16.06
C LEU A 57 -34.16 2.05 -16.30
N ARG A 58 -34.09 2.51 -17.56
CA ARG A 58 -33.38 3.75 -17.92
C ARG A 58 -34.13 5.01 -17.49
N PHE A 59 -35.43 4.90 -17.23
CA PHE A 59 -36.30 6.04 -16.91
C PHE A 59 -36.58 6.22 -15.42
N PHE A 60 -36.32 5.23 -14.54
CA PHE A 60 -36.60 5.37 -13.11
C PHE A 60 -35.93 6.57 -12.44
N ASN A 61 -34.72 6.94 -12.86
CA ASN A 61 -34.02 8.12 -12.33
C ASN A 61 -34.63 9.47 -12.78
N TRP A 62 -35.55 9.45 -13.74
CA TRP A 62 -36.15 10.65 -14.35
C TRP A 62 -37.65 10.79 -14.08
N ILE A 63 -38.32 9.67 -13.80
CA ILE A 63 -39.77 9.65 -13.55
C ILE A 63 -40.05 10.29 -12.18
N PRO A 64 -41.06 11.18 -12.07
CA PRO A 64 -41.46 11.74 -10.77
C PRO A 64 -41.84 10.64 -9.78
N LEU A 65 -41.35 10.74 -8.54
CA LEU A 65 -41.47 9.70 -7.51
C LEU A 65 -42.92 9.24 -7.25
N GLY A 66 -43.90 10.14 -7.39
CA GLY A 66 -45.32 9.80 -7.23
C GLY A 66 -45.77 8.68 -8.18
N TYR A 67 -45.33 8.69 -9.45
CA TYR A 67 -45.67 7.61 -10.39
C TYR A 67 -45.07 6.26 -9.98
N ILE A 68 -43.93 6.25 -9.28
CA ILE A 68 -43.28 5.02 -8.86
C ILE A 68 -43.94 4.45 -7.60
N PHE A 69 -44.22 5.30 -6.59
CA PHE A 69 -44.68 4.84 -5.27
C PHE A 69 -46.21 4.86 -5.08
N GLU A 70 -46.94 5.65 -5.86
CA GLU A 70 -48.41 5.78 -5.74
C GLU A 70 -49.15 4.89 -6.75
N THR A 71 -48.43 4.27 -7.69
CA THR A 71 -48.99 3.31 -8.65
C THR A 71 -48.61 1.87 -8.26
N PRO A 72 -49.35 0.83 -8.74
CA PRO A 72 -49.06 -0.56 -8.39
C PRO A 72 -47.86 -1.14 -9.16
N ILE A 73 -46.97 -0.31 -9.73
CA ILE A 73 -45.86 -0.78 -10.57
C ILE A 73 -44.90 -1.70 -9.80
N ILE A 74 -44.63 -1.40 -8.52
CA ILE A 74 -43.77 -2.23 -7.67
C ILE A 74 -44.39 -3.63 -7.47
N ASP A 75 -45.70 -3.68 -7.22
CA ASP A 75 -46.45 -4.93 -7.08
C ASP A 75 -46.46 -5.74 -8.38
N THR A 76 -46.67 -5.07 -9.52
CA THR A 76 -46.62 -5.71 -10.84
C THR A 76 -45.23 -6.28 -11.14
N LEU A 77 -44.17 -5.52 -10.86
CA LEU A 77 -42.77 -5.97 -11.04
C LEU A 77 -42.49 -7.24 -10.23
N ARG A 78 -42.85 -7.23 -8.94
CA ARG A 78 -42.64 -8.36 -8.04
C ARG A 78 -43.45 -9.59 -8.46
N THR A 79 -44.76 -9.44 -8.65
CA THR A 79 -45.67 -10.59 -8.79
C THR A 79 -45.62 -11.24 -10.17
N ARG A 80 -45.49 -10.46 -11.26
CA ARG A 80 -45.43 -11.02 -12.62
C ARG A 80 -44.03 -11.43 -13.05
N PHE A 81 -42.98 -10.71 -12.65
CA PHE A 81 -41.71 -10.78 -13.37
C PHE A 81 -40.51 -11.22 -12.51
N LEU A 82 -40.52 -10.99 -11.19
CA LEU A 82 -39.38 -11.33 -10.32
C LEU A 82 -39.20 -12.86 -10.17
N GLU A 83 -40.29 -13.61 -10.03
CA GLU A 83 -40.20 -15.08 -9.89
C GLU A 83 -39.83 -15.76 -11.21
N THR A 84 -40.21 -15.19 -12.35
CA THR A 84 -39.97 -15.74 -13.69
C THR A 84 -38.48 -15.62 -14.10
N PRO A 85 -37.77 -16.74 -14.35
CA PRO A 85 -36.33 -16.72 -14.65
C PRO A 85 -35.93 -15.83 -15.85
N GLU A 86 -36.79 -15.69 -16.86
CA GLU A 86 -36.50 -14.88 -18.05
C GLU A 86 -36.41 -13.37 -17.75
N PHE A 87 -37.21 -12.88 -16.80
CA PHE A 87 -37.34 -11.45 -16.50
C PHE A 87 -36.73 -11.06 -15.15
N ARG A 88 -36.33 -12.04 -14.34
CA ARG A 88 -35.82 -11.86 -12.98
C ARG A 88 -34.69 -10.84 -12.88
N ASN A 89 -33.64 -10.95 -13.72
CA ASN A 89 -32.48 -10.05 -13.66
C ASN A 89 -32.86 -8.59 -13.94
N ILE A 90 -33.61 -8.34 -15.01
CA ILE A 90 -34.00 -6.97 -15.37
C ILE A 90 -34.98 -6.39 -14.35
N THR A 91 -35.89 -7.22 -13.83
CA THR A 91 -36.84 -6.82 -12.78
C THR A 91 -36.11 -6.43 -11.50
N LEU A 92 -35.12 -7.21 -11.09
CA LEU A 92 -34.33 -6.90 -9.90
C LEU A 92 -33.52 -5.61 -10.10
N LYS A 93 -32.92 -5.39 -11.28
CA LYS A 93 -32.27 -4.11 -11.62
C LYS A 93 -33.23 -2.93 -11.49
N CYS A 94 -34.47 -3.07 -11.98
CA CYS A 94 -35.50 -2.04 -11.81
C CYS A 94 -35.78 -1.74 -10.33
N LEU A 95 -35.93 -2.79 -9.51
CA LEU A 95 -36.15 -2.65 -8.06
C LEU A 95 -34.94 -2.05 -7.35
N THR A 96 -33.71 -2.33 -7.82
CA THR A 96 -32.48 -1.71 -7.32
C THR A 96 -32.44 -0.21 -7.58
N GLU A 97 -32.80 0.25 -8.78
CA GLU A 97 -32.89 1.68 -9.08
C GLU A 97 -33.95 2.35 -8.21
N ILE A 98 -35.15 1.76 -8.09
CA ILE A 98 -36.22 2.29 -7.21
C ILE A 98 -35.74 2.37 -5.76
N GLY A 99 -35.06 1.34 -5.26
CA GLY A 99 -34.53 1.29 -3.91
C GLY A 99 -33.40 2.28 -3.63
N GLY A 100 -32.66 2.71 -4.65
CA GLY A 100 -31.61 3.72 -4.54
C GLY A 100 -32.09 5.17 -4.62
N LEU A 101 -33.37 5.42 -4.93
CA LEU A 101 -33.90 6.78 -5.06
C LEU A 101 -33.87 7.52 -3.71
N GLN A 102 -33.35 8.75 -3.74
CA GLN A 102 -33.34 9.64 -2.59
C GLN A 102 -34.73 10.29 -2.40
N THR A 103 -35.47 9.84 -1.39
CA THR A 103 -36.72 10.46 -0.96
C THR A 103 -36.39 11.75 -0.19
N GLY A 104 -36.50 12.90 -0.86
CA GLY A 104 -36.32 14.21 -0.21
C GLY A 104 -37.32 14.43 0.93
N GLN A 105 -37.01 15.36 1.85
CA GLN A 105 -37.78 15.64 3.09
C GLN A 105 -39.27 15.99 2.89
N GLN A 106 -39.74 16.25 1.66
CA GLN A 106 -41.09 16.76 1.39
C GLN A 106 -42.15 15.67 1.17
N ASN A 107 -41.80 14.45 0.71
CA ASN A 107 -42.73 13.32 0.53
C ASN A 107 -42.09 12.05 1.12
N SER A 108 -42.52 11.62 2.31
CA SER A 108 -42.07 10.35 2.91
C SER A 108 -42.84 9.19 2.25
N TYR A 109 -42.14 8.42 1.42
CA TYR A 109 -42.62 7.15 0.84
C TYR A 109 -42.11 5.94 1.64
N ASP A 110 -41.77 6.15 2.91
CA ASP A 110 -41.06 5.18 3.75
C ASP A 110 -41.83 3.86 3.90
N GLU A 111 -43.15 3.92 4.07
CA GLU A 111 -44.00 2.73 4.17
C GLU A 111 -43.98 1.89 2.88
N LYS A 112 -43.97 2.56 1.72
CA LYS A 112 -43.88 1.88 0.41
C LYS A 112 -42.51 1.25 0.20
N LEU A 113 -41.44 1.91 0.61
CA LEU A 113 -40.08 1.36 0.57
C LEU A 113 -39.91 0.15 1.48
N VAL A 114 -40.45 0.21 2.71
CA VAL A 114 -40.46 -0.92 3.65
C VAL A 114 -41.27 -2.08 3.08
N SER A 115 -42.46 -1.82 2.54
CA SER A 115 -43.29 -2.85 1.90
C SER A 115 -42.55 -3.50 0.74
N MET A 116 -41.96 -2.69 -0.16
CA MET A 116 -41.17 -3.19 -1.29
C MET A 116 -40.02 -4.09 -0.81
N PHE A 117 -39.21 -3.62 0.14
CA PHE A 117 -38.05 -4.37 0.61
C PHE A 117 -38.43 -5.69 1.28
N THR A 118 -39.41 -5.67 2.19
CA THR A 118 -39.83 -6.87 2.93
C THR A 118 -40.44 -7.92 2.00
N GLU A 119 -41.24 -7.49 1.03
CA GLU A 119 -41.86 -8.39 0.05
C GLU A 119 -40.88 -8.94 -0.97
N VAL A 120 -39.97 -8.10 -1.50
CA VAL A 120 -38.90 -8.55 -2.39
C VAL A 120 -38.02 -9.55 -1.68
N LEU A 121 -37.60 -9.28 -0.44
CA LEU A 121 -36.75 -10.19 0.34
C LEU A 121 -37.47 -11.53 0.62
N THR A 122 -38.78 -11.49 0.84
CA THR A 122 -39.60 -12.71 0.99
C THR A 122 -39.61 -13.53 -0.31
N THR A 123 -39.75 -12.89 -1.47
CA THR A 123 -39.65 -13.56 -2.77
C THR A 123 -38.25 -14.11 -3.01
N ILE A 124 -37.19 -13.36 -2.70
CA ILE A 124 -35.81 -13.84 -2.79
C ILE A 124 -35.60 -15.07 -1.92
N SER A 125 -36.16 -15.12 -0.71
CA SER A 125 -36.06 -16.28 0.18
C SER A 125 -36.74 -17.55 -0.34
N LYS A 126 -37.70 -17.43 -1.27
CA LYS A 126 -38.27 -18.58 -1.98
C LYS A 126 -37.37 -19.06 -3.12
N ILE A 127 -36.63 -18.14 -3.74
CA ILE A 127 -35.75 -18.41 -4.89
C ILE A 127 -34.40 -18.97 -4.41
N ILE A 128 -33.81 -18.35 -3.39
CA ILE A 128 -32.52 -18.72 -2.80
C ILE A 128 -32.75 -19.01 -1.32
N PRO A 129 -32.82 -20.29 -0.91
CA PRO A 129 -32.85 -20.64 0.50
C PRO A 129 -31.56 -20.17 1.20
N LEU A 130 -31.67 -19.63 2.42
CA LEU A 130 -30.49 -19.15 3.18
C LEU A 130 -29.51 -20.29 3.54
N SER A 131 -29.99 -21.54 3.54
CA SER A 131 -29.16 -22.74 3.73
C SER A 131 -28.29 -23.09 2.52
N LEU A 132 -28.59 -22.56 1.33
CA LEU A 132 -27.85 -22.85 0.10
C LEU A 132 -26.43 -22.29 0.16
N ASP A 133 -25.43 -23.14 -0.04
CA ASP A 133 -24.03 -22.70 -0.13
C ASP A 133 -23.76 -21.96 -1.44
N LEU A 134 -23.84 -20.63 -1.39
CA LEU A 134 -23.64 -19.77 -2.55
C LEU A 134 -22.19 -19.80 -3.05
N LYS A 135 -21.21 -20.06 -2.18
CA LYS A 135 -19.79 -20.09 -2.58
C LYS A 135 -19.54 -21.19 -3.61
N THR A 136 -19.99 -22.42 -3.32
CA THR A 136 -19.80 -23.57 -4.22
C THR A 136 -20.78 -23.55 -5.39
N THR A 137 -22.02 -23.12 -5.16
CA THR A 137 -23.06 -23.09 -6.20
C THR A 137 -22.74 -22.06 -7.29
N TYR A 138 -22.23 -20.88 -6.94
CA TYR A 138 -21.95 -19.81 -7.90
C TYR A 138 -20.94 -20.23 -8.99
N SER A 139 -19.88 -20.96 -8.61
CA SER A 139 -18.85 -21.43 -9.54
C SER A 139 -19.34 -22.45 -10.58
N SER A 140 -20.45 -23.15 -10.29
CA SER A 140 -21.09 -24.10 -11.21
C SER A 140 -22.35 -23.54 -11.90
N SER A 141 -22.72 -22.30 -11.60
CA SER A 141 -23.91 -21.64 -12.13
C SER A 141 -23.67 -21.05 -13.53
N ASN A 142 -24.75 -20.89 -14.30
CA ASN A 142 -24.67 -20.22 -15.60
C ASN A 142 -24.54 -18.69 -15.44
N SER A 143 -24.20 -17.98 -16.53
CA SER A 143 -23.98 -16.54 -16.50
C SER A 143 -25.20 -15.71 -16.06
N LYS A 144 -26.43 -16.19 -16.31
CA LYS A 144 -27.65 -15.48 -15.88
C LYS A 144 -27.85 -15.56 -14.37
N ASP A 145 -27.57 -16.71 -13.77
CA ASP A 145 -27.67 -16.92 -12.33
C ASP A 145 -26.53 -16.19 -11.60
N GLN A 146 -25.33 -16.15 -12.18
CA GLN A 146 -24.24 -15.32 -11.65
C GLN A 146 -24.60 -13.83 -11.67
N GLU A 147 -25.14 -13.34 -12.79
CA GLU A 147 -25.66 -11.97 -12.91
C GLU A 147 -26.80 -11.70 -11.91
N PHE A 148 -27.65 -12.70 -11.63
CA PHE A 148 -28.72 -12.56 -10.64
C PHE A 148 -28.16 -12.31 -9.24
N ILE A 149 -27.15 -13.07 -8.82
CA ILE A 149 -26.50 -12.89 -7.51
C ILE A 149 -25.81 -11.52 -7.42
N GLN A 150 -25.15 -11.08 -8.49
CA GLN A 150 -24.57 -9.73 -8.55
C GLN A 150 -25.65 -8.64 -8.42
N ASN A 151 -26.78 -8.78 -9.12
CA ASN A 151 -27.91 -7.85 -9.03
C ASN A 151 -28.54 -7.85 -7.63
N LEU A 152 -28.56 -9.00 -6.94
CA LEU A 152 -29.02 -9.10 -5.56
C LEU A 152 -28.07 -8.40 -4.59
N ALA A 153 -26.76 -8.53 -4.79
CA ALA A 153 -25.77 -7.78 -4.03
C ALA A 153 -26.02 -6.28 -4.18
N LEU A 154 -26.14 -5.79 -5.43
CA LEU A 154 -26.43 -4.38 -5.74
C LEU A 154 -27.77 -3.90 -5.15
N PHE A 155 -28.82 -4.73 -5.21
CA PHE A 155 -30.12 -4.41 -4.62
C PHE A 155 -29.98 -4.16 -3.11
N LEU A 156 -29.39 -5.11 -2.39
CA LEU A 156 -29.24 -5.06 -0.95
C LEU A 156 -28.32 -3.92 -0.51
N THR A 157 -27.17 -3.74 -1.16
CA THR A 157 -26.21 -2.69 -0.81
C THR A 157 -26.73 -1.30 -1.15
N ASN A 158 -27.41 -1.12 -2.28
CA ASN A 158 -27.97 0.19 -2.67
C ASN A 158 -29.13 0.59 -1.76
N PHE A 159 -30.09 -0.33 -1.53
CA PHE A 159 -31.22 -0.05 -0.65
C PHE A 159 -30.76 0.24 0.79
N ASN A 160 -29.92 -0.62 1.37
CA ASN A 160 -29.40 -0.39 2.72
C ASN A 160 -28.48 0.84 2.75
N GLY A 161 -27.74 1.13 1.69
CA GLY A 161 -26.87 2.30 1.61
C GLY A 161 -27.61 3.63 1.77
N VAL A 162 -28.90 3.71 1.40
CA VAL A 162 -29.72 4.92 1.49
C VAL A 162 -30.74 4.85 2.64
N HIS A 163 -31.38 3.69 2.84
CA HIS A 163 -32.60 3.55 3.65
C HIS A 163 -32.46 2.62 4.86
N LEU A 164 -31.23 2.29 5.30
CA LEU A 164 -30.97 1.36 6.41
C LEU A 164 -31.80 1.65 7.68
N ASN A 165 -31.91 2.94 8.04
CA ASN A 165 -32.63 3.38 9.23
C ASN A 165 -34.11 2.95 9.24
N LEU A 166 -34.74 2.84 8.06
CA LEU A 166 -36.13 2.39 7.97
C LEU A 166 -36.26 0.93 8.42
N ILE A 167 -35.36 0.06 7.97
CA ILE A 167 -35.36 -1.36 8.30
C ILE A 167 -34.90 -1.60 9.74
N GLU A 168 -33.95 -0.82 10.23
CA GLU A 168 -33.48 -0.88 11.62
C GLU A 168 -34.55 -0.57 12.67
N ASN A 169 -35.54 0.25 12.30
CA ASN A 169 -36.61 0.70 13.19
C ASN A 169 -37.86 -0.18 13.09
N LEU A 170 -37.86 -1.19 12.22
CA LEU A 170 -38.97 -2.14 12.16
C LEU A 170 -39.08 -2.97 13.44
N PRO A 171 -40.32 -3.27 13.89
CA PRO A 171 -40.52 -4.16 15.03
C PRO A 171 -40.03 -5.59 14.72
N ASN A 172 -40.19 -6.03 13.47
CA ASN A 172 -39.66 -7.31 13.01
C ASN A 172 -38.20 -7.16 12.53
N ARG A 173 -37.27 -7.59 13.37
CA ARG A 173 -35.82 -7.51 13.11
C ARG A 173 -35.34 -8.58 12.14
N ASP A 174 -36.16 -9.59 11.84
CA ASP A 174 -35.76 -10.71 10.98
C ASP A 174 -35.38 -10.22 9.60
N PHE A 175 -36.09 -9.26 9.01
CA PHE A 175 -35.75 -8.73 7.69
C PHE A 175 -34.38 -8.05 7.66
N LEU A 176 -34.01 -7.34 8.73
CA LEU A 176 -32.69 -6.74 8.86
C LEU A 176 -31.61 -7.83 8.87
N THR A 177 -31.77 -8.81 9.76
CA THR A 177 -30.78 -9.88 9.94
C THR A 177 -30.66 -10.76 8.70
N HIS A 178 -31.79 -11.15 8.08
CA HIS A 178 -31.80 -11.97 6.87
C HIS A 178 -31.18 -11.24 5.67
N ALA A 179 -31.46 -9.96 5.48
CA ALA A 179 -30.84 -9.17 4.42
C ALA A 179 -29.30 -9.16 4.55
N HIS A 180 -28.81 -8.97 5.78
CA HIS A 180 -27.38 -8.99 6.06
C HIS A 180 -26.78 -10.39 5.97
N PHE A 181 -27.51 -11.44 6.31
CA PHE A 181 -27.06 -12.81 6.08
C PHE A 181 -26.96 -13.16 4.60
N TYR A 182 -27.88 -12.69 3.74
CA TYR A 182 -27.67 -12.80 2.30
C TYR A 182 -26.39 -12.10 1.87
N LEU A 183 -26.15 -10.87 2.33
CA LEU A 183 -24.90 -10.17 2.02
C LEU A 183 -23.67 -10.94 2.50
N ILE A 184 -23.70 -11.57 3.68
CA ILE A 184 -22.60 -12.42 4.18
C ILE A 184 -22.35 -13.60 3.24
N ARG A 185 -23.42 -14.32 2.85
CA ARG A 185 -23.31 -15.49 1.96
C ARG A 185 -22.83 -15.10 0.56
N ILE A 186 -23.28 -13.96 0.05
CA ILE A 186 -22.80 -13.37 -1.20
C ILE A 186 -21.32 -12.97 -1.07
N SER A 187 -20.91 -12.40 0.06
CA SER A 187 -19.51 -11.99 0.33
C SER A 187 -18.54 -13.18 0.40
N GLN A 188 -19.04 -14.40 0.61
CA GLN A 188 -18.23 -15.63 0.60
C GLN A 188 -17.90 -16.12 -0.81
N ILE A 189 -18.59 -15.63 -1.85
CA ILE A 189 -18.36 -16.02 -3.24
C ILE A 189 -16.96 -15.60 -3.70
N ASP A 190 -16.27 -16.48 -4.43
CA ASP A 190 -14.94 -16.23 -4.98
C ASP A 190 -15.04 -15.42 -6.30
N ASP A 191 -15.61 -14.21 -6.21
CA ASP A 191 -15.76 -13.25 -7.31
C ASP A 191 -15.32 -11.85 -6.84
N ARG A 192 -14.31 -11.28 -7.52
CA ARG A 192 -13.65 -10.03 -7.11
C ARG A 192 -14.59 -8.83 -7.17
N GLU A 193 -15.47 -8.76 -8.16
CA GLU A 193 -16.36 -7.61 -8.36
C GLU A 193 -17.54 -7.66 -7.40
N ILE A 194 -18.12 -8.85 -7.17
CA ILE A 194 -19.17 -9.04 -6.16
C ILE A 194 -18.63 -8.69 -4.76
N PHE A 195 -17.43 -9.17 -4.42
CA PHE A 195 -16.84 -8.89 -3.12
C PHE A 195 -16.58 -7.39 -2.91
N LYS A 196 -16.13 -6.64 -3.93
CA LYS A 196 -15.97 -5.19 -3.87
C LYS A 196 -17.29 -4.48 -3.56
N ILE A 197 -18.38 -4.85 -4.23
CA ILE A 197 -19.71 -4.28 -4.00
C ILE A 197 -20.13 -4.47 -2.53
N CYS A 198 -19.97 -5.69 -2.01
CA CYS A 198 -20.28 -5.99 -0.61
C CYS A 198 -19.36 -5.25 0.35
N LEU A 199 -18.04 -5.23 0.08
CA LEU A 199 -17.05 -4.62 0.94
C LEU A 199 -17.27 -3.11 1.09
N GLU A 200 -17.62 -2.40 0.02
CA GLU A 200 -17.94 -0.97 0.09
C GLU A 200 -19.09 -0.71 1.07
N TYR A 201 -20.16 -1.51 0.99
CA TYR A 201 -21.27 -1.45 1.94
C TYR A 201 -20.84 -1.79 3.37
N TRP A 202 -20.08 -2.88 3.54
CA TRP A 202 -19.63 -3.32 4.86
C TRP A 202 -18.78 -2.27 5.55
N THR A 203 -17.82 -1.67 4.83
CA THR A 203 -16.99 -0.58 5.35
C THR A 203 -17.84 0.60 5.81
N LYS A 204 -18.82 1.02 5.00
CA LYS A 204 -19.75 2.09 5.37
C LYS A 204 -20.52 1.74 6.66
N LEU A 205 -21.10 0.54 6.73
CA LEU A 205 -21.88 0.10 7.89
C LEU A 205 -21.03 0.09 9.17
N VAL A 206 -19.85 -0.54 9.14
CA VAL A 206 -19.02 -0.66 10.34
C VAL A 206 -18.42 0.67 10.78
N GLN A 207 -18.15 1.58 9.83
CA GLN A 207 -17.72 2.94 10.13
C GLN A 207 -18.84 3.71 10.85
N GLU A 208 -20.07 3.70 10.34
CA GLU A 208 -21.20 4.38 11.00
C GLU A 208 -21.47 3.85 12.42
N LEU A 209 -21.38 2.53 12.62
CA LEU A 209 -21.53 1.91 13.93
C LEU A 209 -20.39 2.30 14.89
N TYR A 210 -19.18 2.45 14.37
CA TYR A 210 -18.02 2.89 15.15
C TYR A 210 -18.11 4.37 15.52
N GLU A 211 -18.52 5.23 14.59
CA GLU A 211 -18.73 6.67 14.82
C GLU A 211 -19.81 6.91 15.89
N GLU A 212 -20.88 6.11 15.90
CA GLU A 212 -21.88 6.13 16.97
C GLU A 212 -21.24 5.89 18.35
N MET A 213 -20.39 4.86 18.47
CA MET A 213 -19.64 4.58 19.71
C MET A 213 -18.69 5.71 20.10
N GLN A 214 -18.02 6.33 19.13
CA GLN A 214 -17.08 7.42 19.38
C GLN A 214 -17.79 8.72 19.81
N SER A 215 -19.03 8.93 19.34
CA SER A 215 -19.84 10.11 19.66
C SER A 215 -20.46 10.08 21.06
N LEU A 216 -20.38 8.95 21.79
CA LEU A 216 -20.95 8.84 23.12
C LEU A 216 -20.26 9.81 24.10
N PRO A 217 -21.02 10.58 24.90
CA PRO A 217 -20.48 11.53 25.88
C PRO A 217 -19.96 10.82 27.15
N ILE A 218 -19.11 9.81 26.98
CA ILE A 218 -18.53 9.03 28.07
C ILE A 218 -17.38 9.82 28.74
N SER A 219 -16.75 10.76 28.03
CA SER A 219 -15.62 11.56 28.52
C SER A 219 -15.99 12.63 29.55
N ASP A 220 -17.21 13.17 29.51
CA ASP A 220 -17.49 14.46 30.16
C ASP A 220 -18.22 14.35 31.51
N SER A 221 -18.75 13.19 31.88
CA SER A 221 -19.75 13.10 32.96
C SER A 221 -19.28 12.50 34.28
N ASN A 222 -18.12 11.83 34.38
CA ASN A 222 -17.71 11.25 35.68
C ASN A 222 -16.19 11.04 35.86
N PRO A 223 -15.50 11.89 36.66
CA PRO A 223 -14.08 11.71 36.96
C PRO A 223 -13.76 10.46 37.80
N LEU A 224 -14.75 9.80 38.42
CA LEU A 224 -14.56 8.54 39.16
C LEU A 224 -14.51 7.30 38.24
N LEU A 225 -15.23 7.31 37.10
CA LEU A 225 -15.14 6.27 36.07
C LEU A 225 -13.83 6.38 35.27
N ASN A 226 -13.20 7.55 35.28
CA ASN A 226 -11.91 7.80 34.64
C ASN A 226 -10.74 6.98 35.21
N MET A 227 -10.91 6.30 36.35
CA MET A 227 -9.90 5.36 36.88
C MET A 227 -10.03 3.94 36.33
N GLY A 228 -11.19 3.56 35.79
CA GLY A 228 -11.45 2.24 35.18
C GLY A 228 -11.74 2.29 33.67
N VAL A 229 -11.97 3.49 33.12
CA VAL A 229 -12.36 3.75 31.73
C VAL A 229 -11.33 4.66 31.04
N SER A 230 -10.05 4.59 31.43
CA SER A 230 -8.93 5.21 30.69
C SER A 230 -8.72 4.65 29.27
N GLY A 231 -9.64 3.81 28.77
CA GLY A 231 -9.53 3.10 27.50
C GLY A 231 -10.19 3.79 26.29
N ILE A 232 -10.94 4.88 26.46
CA ILE A 232 -11.65 5.53 25.34
C ILE A 232 -10.85 6.72 24.76
N SER A 233 -10.04 7.40 25.58
CA SER A 233 -9.04 8.38 25.12
C SER A 233 -7.67 7.74 24.83
N SER A 234 -7.49 6.47 25.20
CA SER A 234 -6.32 5.68 24.87
C SER A 234 -6.48 5.06 23.48
N SER A 235 -5.40 5.08 22.70
CA SER A 235 -5.32 4.44 21.39
C SER A 235 -5.46 2.90 21.53
N GLY A 236 -6.69 2.39 21.43
CA GLY A 236 -6.99 0.96 21.37
C GLY A 236 -8.47 0.62 21.56
N ALA A 237 -8.91 -0.54 21.06
CA ALA A 237 -10.29 -0.98 21.14
C ALA A 237 -10.80 -1.05 22.60
N PRO A 238 -12.00 -0.50 22.89
CA PRO A 238 -12.60 -0.56 24.22
C PRO A 238 -13.05 -1.99 24.56
N ASN A 239 -13.12 -2.32 25.85
CA ASN A 239 -13.67 -3.59 26.28
C ASN A 239 -15.20 -3.62 26.01
N PRO A 240 -15.73 -4.60 25.24
CA PRO A 240 -17.13 -4.64 24.84
C PRO A 240 -18.11 -4.68 26.03
N SER A 241 -17.70 -5.25 27.17
CA SER A 241 -18.51 -5.33 28.39
C SER A 241 -18.91 -3.97 28.96
N VAL A 242 -18.09 -2.93 28.72
CA VAL A 242 -18.36 -1.56 29.20
C VAL A 242 -19.53 -0.92 28.42
N LEU A 243 -19.68 -1.28 27.15
CA LEU A 243 -20.68 -0.72 26.24
C LEU A 243 -21.96 -1.58 26.14
N ALA A 244 -21.99 -2.73 26.80
CA ALA A 244 -23.11 -3.67 26.77
C ALA A 244 -24.42 -3.04 27.30
N ASN A 245 -24.33 -2.12 28.25
CA ASN A 245 -25.49 -1.47 28.87
C ASN A 245 -26.00 -0.23 28.11
N TYR A 246 -25.31 0.21 27.05
CA TYR A 246 -25.74 1.34 26.24
C TYR A 246 -26.64 0.88 25.08
N PRO A 247 -27.72 1.61 24.76
CA PRO A 247 -28.63 1.25 23.67
C PRO A 247 -28.06 1.63 22.29
N LEU A 248 -27.00 0.93 21.86
CA LEU A 248 -26.30 1.18 20.60
C LEU A 248 -26.92 0.42 19.41
N ARG A 249 -26.81 0.98 18.19
CA ARG A 249 -27.20 0.27 16.95
C ARG A 249 -26.39 -1.00 16.73
N LYS A 250 -25.12 -1.02 17.14
CA LYS A 250 -24.25 -2.20 16.95
C LYS A 250 -24.86 -3.49 17.53
N HIS A 251 -25.59 -3.38 18.65
CA HIS A 251 -26.19 -4.54 19.32
C HIS A 251 -27.28 -5.20 18.48
N LYS A 252 -27.88 -4.48 17.53
CA LYS A 252 -28.83 -5.06 16.56
C LYS A 252 -28.13 -6.02 15.59
N TYR A 253 -26.82 -5.92 15.42
CA TYR A 253 -26.04 -6.63 14.42
C TYR A 253 -25.04 -7.64 15.01
N ASN A 254 -25.08 -7.95 16.31
CA ASN A 254 -24.03 -8.75 16.96
C ASN A 254 -23.70 -10.06 16.22
N GLU A 255 -24.70 -10.85 15.84
CA GLU A 255 -24.51 -12.11 15.11
C GLU A 255 -23.98 -11.87 13.68
N VAL A 256 -24.50 -10.85 12.99
CA VAL A 256 -24.04 -10.45 11.65
C VAL A 256 -22.58 -10.03 11.69
N LEU A 257 -22.18 -9.18 12.65
CA LEU A 257 -20.82 -8.67 12.77
C LEU A 257 -19.82 -9.79 13.10
N SER A 258 -20.21 -10.78 13.91
CA SER A 258 -19.35 -11.94 14.21
C SER A 258 -19.10 -12.78 12.95
N ASN A 259 -20.14 -13.07 12.17
CA ASN A 259 -19.98 -13.75 10.87
C ASN A 259 -19.19 -12.91 9.86
N LEU A 260 -19.38 -11.59 9.86
CA LEU A 260 -18.65 -10.68 8.98
C LEU A 260 -17.15 -10.67 9.28
N ARG A 261 -16.74 -10.73 10.56
CA ARG A 261 -15.32 -10.88 10.94
C ARG A 261 -14.70 -12.12 10.33
N VAL A 262 -15.41 -13.25 10.38
CA VAL A 262 -14.95 -14.50 9.76
C VAL A 262 -14.74 -14.31 8.25
N VAL A 263 -15.71 -13.72 7.54
CA VAL A 263 -15.59 -13.46 6.10
C VAL A 263 -14.43 -12.52 5.77
N MET A 264 -14.25 -11.43 6.53
CA MET A 264 -13.16 -10.48 6.30
C MET A 264 -11.78 -11.11 6.52
N ILE A 265 -11.66 -12.04 7.47
CA ILE A 265 -10.43 -12.80 7.70
C ILE A 265 -10.17 -13.78 6.53
N GLU A 266 -11.20 -14.51 6.08
CA GLU A 266 -11.07 -15.49 5.00
C GLU A 266 -10.85 -14.86 3.61
N LYS A 267 -11.36 -13.64 3.39
CA LYS A 267 -11.22 -12.87 2.15
C LYS A 267 -10.06 -11.88 2.20
N MET A 268 -9.20 -11.98 3.20
CA MET A 268 -8.09 -11.05 3.33
C MET A 268 -7.12 -11.21 2.15
N VAL A 269 -6.83 -10.10 1.50
CA VAL A 269 -5.95 -10.07 0.31
C VAL A 269 -4.49 -9.91 0.73
N ARG A 270 -3.59 -10.34 -0.17
CA ARG A 270 -2.15 -10.27 0.03
C ARG A 270 -1.67 -8.82 0.30
N PRO A 271 -1.09 -8.53 1.47
CA PRO A 271 -0.49 -7.23 1.79
C PRO A 271 0.68 -6.89 0.87
N GLU A 272 1.06 -5.61 0.73
CA GLU A 272 2.16 -5.20 -0.16
C GLU A 272 3.53 -5.73 0.26
N GLU A 273 3.70 -6.04 1.54
CA GLU A 273 4.94 -6.50 2.15
C GLU A 273 5.28 -7.97 1.90
N VAL A 274 4.29 -8.79 1.50
CA VAL A 274 4.49 -10.22 1.23
C VAL A 274 4.92 -10.41 -0.22
N LEU A 275 6.14 -10.91 -0.42
CA LEU A 275 6.78 -11.03 -1.73
C LEU A 275 6.73 -12.44 -2.33
N ILE A 276 6.30 -13.44 -1.55
CA ILE A 276 6.17 -14.82 -2.02
C ILE A 276 4.72 -15.19 -2.32
N VAL A 277 4.54 -16.03 -3.34
CA VAL A 277 3.23 -16.33 -3.94
C VAL A 277 3.26 -17.74 -4.49
N GLU A 278 2.14 -18.46 -4.39
CA GLU A 278 1.93 -19.70 -5.12
C GLU A 278 1.54 -19.37 -6.57
N ASN A 279 2.28 -19.88 -7.55
CA ASN A 279 1.92 -19.75 -8.96
C ASN A 279 0.85 -20.78 -9.37
N ASP A 280 0.35 -20.71 -10.61
CA ASP A 280 -0.66 -21.64 -11.13
C ASP A 280 -0.19 -23.11 -11.15
N GLU A 281 1.12 -23.34 -11.08
CA GLU A 281 1.74 -24.67 -11.05
C GLU A 281 1.90 -25.21 -9.61
N GLY A 282 1.55 -24.42 -8.59
CA GLY A 282 1.67 -24.79 -7.17
C GLY A 282 3.07 -24.58 -6.57
N GLU A 283 3.96 -23.86 -7.25
CA GLU A 283 5.30 -23.52 -6.78
C GLU A 283 5.32 -22.15 -6.09
N ILE A 284 6.14 -22.02 -5.05
CA ILE A 284 6.36 -20.74 -4.38
C ILE A 284 7.37 -19.92 -5.19
N VAL A 285 6.94 -18.75 -5.65
CA VAL A 285 7.72 -17.82 -6.48
C VAL A 285 7.73 -16.41 -5.88
N ARG A 286 8.66 -15.58 -6.32
CA ARG A 286 8.83 -14.19 -5.91
C ARG A 286 8.08 -13.26 -6.87
N GLU A 287 7.26 -12.34 -6.34
CA GLU A 287 6.49 -11.36 -7.13
C GLU A 287 6.63 -9.94 -6.55
N PHE A 288 7.12 -8.99 -7.37
CA PHE A 288 7.37 -7.59 -6.96
C PHE A 288 6.27 -6.60 -7.35
N VAL A 289 5.55 -6.87 -8.43
CA VAL A 289 4.63 -5.91 -9.04
C VAL A 289 3.21 -6.26 -8.62
N LYS A 290 2.57 -5.39 -7.84
CA LYS A 290 1.17 -5.57 -7.47
C LYS A 290 0.29 -4.69 -8.32
N GLU A 291 -0.84 -5.24 -8.75
CA GLU A 291 -1.91 -4.48 -9.36
C GLU A 291 -2.42 -3.44 -8.36
N SER A 292 -2.56 -2.19 -8.81
CA SER A 292 -3.04 -1.07 -7.99
C SER A 292 -4.41 -1.34 -7.35
N ASP A 293 -5.28 -2.08 -8.05
CA ASP A 293 -6.59 -2.50 -7.56
C ASP A 293 -6.50 -3.51 -6.40
N THR A 294 -5.50 -4.39 -6.37
CA THR A 294 -5.31 -5.36 -5.27
C THR A 294 -4.85 -4.66 -4.00
N ILE A 295 -3.99 -3.64 -4.13
CA ILE A 295 -3.58 -2.79 -3.01
C ILE A 295 -4.77 -2.02 -2.44
N GLN A 296 -5.63 -1.48 -3.30
CA GLN A 296 -6.83 -0.78 -2.85
C GLN A 296 -7.80 -1.72 -2.14
N LEU A 297 -8.02 -2.92 -2.68
CA LEU A 297 -8.85 -3.93 -2.05
C LEU A 297 -8.32 -4.30 -0.65
N TYR A 298 -7.01 -4.52 -0.52
CA TYR A 298 -6.37 -4.78 0.77
C TYR A 298 -6.59 -3.64 1.77
N LYS A 299 -6.43 -2.38 1.34
CA LYS A 299 -6.65 -1.20 2.20
C LYS A 299 -8.09 -1.15 2.72
N THR A 300 -9.07 -1.34 1.84
CA THR A 300 -10.50 -1.31 2.24
C THR A 300 -10.85 -2.49 3.14
N THR A 301 -10.38 -3.72 2.86
CA THR A 301 -10.62 -4.89 3.72
C THR A 301 -9.98 -4.70 5.10
N ARG A 302 -8.74 -4.16 5.13
CA ARG A 302 -8.05 -3.81 6.39
C ARG A 302 -8.84 -2.80 7.20
N GLU A 303 -9.30 -1.72 6.57
CA GLU A 303 -10.10 -0.68 7.23
C GLU A 303 -11.38 -1.27 7.85
N CYS A 304 -12.13 -2.06 7.08
CA CYS A 304 -13.31 -2.76 7.58
C CYS A 304 -12.99 -3.66 8.79
N LEU A 305 -11.91 -4.46 8.71
CA LEU A 305 -11.51 -5.35 9.79
C LEU A 305 -11.04 -4.59 11.04
N VAL A 306 -10.38 -3.44 10.88
CA VAL A 306 -9.98 -2.57 11.99
C VAL A 306 -11.22 -2.02 12.71
N TYR A 307 -12.23 -1.53 11.97
CA TYR A 307 -13.49 -1.11 12.60
C TYR A 307 -14.19 -2.26 13.32
N LEU A 308 -14.27 -3.44 12.71
CA LEU A 308 -14.84 -4.64 13.35
C LEU A 308 -14.12 -5.03 14.64
N THR A 309 -12.79 -4.85 14.68
CA THR A 309 -11.95 -5.09 15.86
C THR A 309 -12.27 -4.09 16.98
N HIS A 310 -12.53 -2.83 16.64
CA HIS A 310 -12.95 -1.83 17.64
C HIS A 310 -14.37 -2.05 18.16
N LEU A 311 -15.27 -2.56 17.31
CA LEU A 311 -16.65 -2.87 17.70
C LEU A 311 -16.75 -4.05 18.68
N ASP A 312 -15.85 -5.03 18.54
CA ASP A 312 -15.64 -6.13 19.49
C ASP A 312 -14.26 -6.77 19.32
N VAL A 313 -13.34 -6.43 20.22
CA VAL A 313 -11.97 -6.96 20.21
C VAL A 313 -11.91 -8.41 20.69
N VAL A 314 -12.81 -8.81 21.58
CA VAL A 314 -12.81 -10.15 22.20
C VAL A 314 -13.27 -11.18 21.18
N ASP A 315 -14.34 -10.87 20.44
CA ASP A 315 -14.81 -11.74 19.35
C ASP A 315 -13.74 -11.89 18.26
N THR A 316 -13.08 -10.79 17.90
CA THR A 316 -11.98 -10.81 16.90
C THR A 316 -10.79 -11.67 17.38
N GLU A 317 -10.34 -11.50 18.63
CA GLU A 317 -9.28 -12.30 19.25
C GLU A 317 -9.64 -13.79 19.26
N ASN A 318 -10.88 -14.13 19.65
CA ASN A 318 -11.36 -15.51 19.71
C ASN A 318 -11.40 -16.18 18.33
N ILE A 319 -11.95 -15.49 17.32
CA ILE A 319 -12.04 -16.01 15.94
C ILE A 319 -10.63 -16.28 15.38
N MET A 320 -9.71 -15.32 15.52
CA MET A 320 -8.34 -15.49 15.01
C MET A 320 -7.59 -16.59 15.76
N THR A 321 -7.79 -16.71 17.08
CA THR A 321 -7.14 -17.75 17.90
C THR A 321 -7.67 -19.14 17.56
N ASP A 322 -8.99 -19.30 17.39
CA ASP A 322 -9.58 -20.58 16.99
C ASP A 322 -9.12 -21.01 15.59
N LYS A 323 -9.12 -20.08 14.62
CA LYS A 323 -8.58 -20.36 13.29
C LYS A 323 -7.09 -20.73 13.33
N LEU A 324 -6.29 -20.07 14.15
CA LEU A 324 -4.88 -20.41 14.30
C LEU A 324 -4.69 -21.81 14.91
N ALA A 325 -5.48 -22.17 15.92
CA ALA A 325 -5.46 -23.50 16.52
C ALA A 325 -5.76 -24.60 15.49
N ARG A 326 -6.73 -24.37 14.58
CA ARG A 326 -7.06 -25.27 13.47
C ARG A 326 -5.97 -25.37 12.39
N GLN A 327 -5.10 -24.36 12.28
CA GLN A 327 -3.91 -24.45 11.42
C GLN A 327 -2.81 -25.30 12.08
N VAL A 328 -2.66 -25.22 13.40
CA VAL A 328 -1.64 -25.93 14.18
C VAL A 328 -1.97 -27.41 14.35
N ASP A 329 -3.23 -27.74 14.66
CA ASP A 329 -3.68 -29.13 14.79
C ASP A 329 -3.76 -29.88 13.44
N GLY A 330 -3.78 -29.12 12.33
CA GLY A 330 -3.79 -29.62 10.97
C GLY A 330 -5.18 -29.88 10.38
N SER A 331 -6.26 -29.57 11.09
CA SER A 331 -7.64 -29.77 10.63
C SER A 331 -8.01 -28.91 9.42
N GLU A 332 -7.55 -27.65 9.39
CA GLU A 332 -7.82 -26.69 8.31
C GLU A 332 -6.55 -26.19 7.61
N TRP A 333 -5.43 -26.90 7.78
CA TRP A 333 -4.13 -26.50 7.24
C TRP A 333 -4.15 -26.40 5.71
N SER A 334 -3.90 -25.19 5.20
CA SER A 334 -3.56 -24.92 3.80
C SER A 334 -2.73 -23.64 3.71
N TRP A 335 -1.96 -23.47 2.63
CA TRP A 335 -1.19 -22.24 2.43
C TRP A 335 -2.12 -21.02 2.36
N ALA A 336 -3.22 -21.13 1.62
CA ALA A 336 -4.23 -20.08 1.51
C ALA A 336 -4.84 -19.68 2.87
N ASN A 337 -5.25 -20.66 3.70
CA ASN A 337 -5.87 -20.37 5.00
C ASN A 337 -4.87 -19.77 5.98
N CYS A 338 -3.64 -20.29 6.02
CA CYS A 338 -2.60 -19.76 6.89
C CYS A 338 -2.22 -18.33 6.48
N ASN A 339 -2.07 -18.08 5.17
CA ASN A 339 -1.76 -16.76 4.63
C ASN A 339 -2.85 -15.73 4.94
N THR A 340 -4.09 -16.00 4.56
CA THR A 340 -5.23 -15.07 4.79
C THR A 340 -5.39 -14.74 6.28
N LEU A 341 -5.27 -15.74 7.16
CA LEU A 341 -5.27 -15.53 8.61
C LEU A 341 -4.13 -14.63 9.07
N CYS A 342 -2.90 -14.90 8.66
CA CYS A 342 -1.74 -14.11 9.09
C CYS A 342 -1.75 -12.69 8.51
N TRP A 343 -2.26 -12.52 7.30
CA TRP A 343 -2.50 -11.22 6.69
C TRP A 343 -3.53 -10.42 7.48
N ALA A 344 -4.62 -11.06 7.90
CA ALA A 344 -5.64 -10.43 8.74
C ALA A 344 -5.08 -10.03 10.10
N ILE A 345 -4.31 -10.92 10.76
CA ILE A 345 -3.62 -10.64 12.03
C ILE A 345 -2.71 -9.41 11.87
N GLY A 346 -1.78 -9.39 10.91
CA GLY A 346 -0.88 -8.24 10.77
C GLY A 346 -1.60 -6.93 10.43
N SER A 347 -2.78 -7.00 9.81
CA SER A 347 -3.53 -5.81 9.35
C SER A 347 -4.28 -5.08 10.46
N ILE A 348 -4.58 -5.75 11.58
CA ILE A 348 -5.22 -5.15 12.77
C ILE A 348 -4.21 -4.56 13.76
N SER A 349 -2.94 -4.40 13.37
CA SER A 349 -1.93 -3.74 14.19
C SER A 349 -2.40 -2.36 14.66
N LEU A 350 -2.14 -2.06 15.94
CA LEU A 350 -2.57 -0.85 16.66
C LEU A 350 -4.09 -0.72 16.93
N ALA A 351 -4.93 -1.65 16.46
CA ALA A 351 -6.36 -1.65 16.79
C ALA A 351 -6.63 -2.12 18.23
N MET A 352 -5.78 -2.99 18.77
CA MET A 352 -5.88 -3.49 20.15
C MET A 352 -5.17 -2.55 21.13
N ASN A 353 -5.58 -2.56 22.40
CA ASN A 353 -4.78 -1.96 23.47
C ASN A 353 -3.49 -2.77 23.70
N GLU A 354 -2.49 -2.19 24.36
CA GLU A 354 -1.16 -2.81 24.52
C GLU A 354 -1.19 -4.14 25.29
N GLU A 355 -2.04 -4.28 26.31
CA GLU A 355 -2.13 -5.49 27.13
C GLU A 355 -2.76 -6.66 26.36
N THR A 356 -3.88 -6.42 25.67
CA THR A 356 -4.55 -7.39 24.81
C THR A 356 -3.66 -7.76 23.62
N GLU A 357 -3.07 -6.77 22.95
CA GLU A 357 -2.14 -6.99 21.82
C GLU A 357 -0.97 -7.87 22.26
N LYS A 358 -0.38 -7.60 23.43
CA LYS A 358 0.71 -8.41 23.98
C LYS A 358 0.30 -9.86 24.21
N ARG A 359 -0.83 -10.10 24.88
CA ARG A 359 -1.31 -11.46 25.15
C ARG A 359 -1.54 -12.22 23.83
N PHE A 360 -2.24 -11.58 22.90
CA PHE A 360 -2.57 -12.14 21.60
C PHE A 360 -1.31 -12.50 20.80
N LEU A 361 -0.37 -11.56 20.65
CA LEU A 361 0.85 -11.78 19.86
C LEU A 361 1.79 -12.82 20.45
N VAL A 362 1.87 -12.94 21.79
CA VAL A 362 2.67 -13.99 22.41
C VAL A 362 2.16 -15.37 22.03
N THR A 363 0.84 -15.57 21.97
CA THR A 363 0.23 -16.83 21.51
C THR A 363 0.50 -17.04 20.02
N VAL A 364 0.16 -16.05 19.18
CA VAL A 364 0.32 -16.14 17.72
C VAL A 364 1.75 -16.47 17.31
N ILE A 365 2.74 -15.75 17.83
CA ILE A 365 4.15 -15.95 17.44
C ILE A 365 4.66 -17.31 17.92
N LYS A 366 4.29 -17.76 19.12
CA LYS A 366 4.69 -19.08 19.62
C LYS A 366 4.13 -20.20 18.75
N ASP A 367 2.85 -20.12 18.41
CA ASP A 367 2.17 -21.13 17.62
C ASP A 367 2.71 -21.18 16.19
N LEU A 368 2.98 -20.02 15.57
CA LEU A 368 3.60 -19.97 14.24
C LEU A 368 5.06 -20.45 14.23
N LEU A 369 5.85 -20.12 15.27
CA LEU A 369 7.20 -20.68 15.42
C LEU A 369 7.16 -22.21 15.58
N GLY A 370 6.25 -22.71 16.40
CA GLY A 370 6.01 -24.15 16.53
C GLY A 370 5.59 -24.79 15.20
N LEU A 371 4.72 -24.12 14.45
CA LEU A 371 4.29 -24.57 13.11
C LEU A 371 5.46 -24.62 12.10
N THR A 372 6.40 -23.67 12.18
CA THR A 372 7.61 -23.64 11.35
C THR A 372 8.52 -24.84 11.63
N GLU A 373 8.58 -25.29 12.87
CA GLU A 373 9.34 -26.48 13.27
C GLU A 373 8.62 -27.79 12.92
N MET A 374 7.29 -27.82 13.04
CA MET A 374 6.47 -29.00 12.76
C MET A 374 6.35 -29.31 11.26
N LYS A 375 6.14 -28.28 10.42
CA LYS A 375 5.93 -28.48 8.98
C LYS A 375 7.27 -28.77 8.28
N ARG A 376 7.28 -29.82 7.47
CA ARG A 376 8.44 -30.24 6.65
C ARG A 376 8.27 -29.76 5.22
N GLY A 377 9.38 -29.62 4.50
CA GLY A 377 9.41 -29.15 3.11
C GLY A 377 9.75 -27.67 3.01
N LYS A 378 10.45 -27.30 1.92
CA LYS A 378 10.92 -25.93 1.70
C LYS A 378 9.75 -24.95 1.56
N ASP A 379 8.74 -25.31 0.79
CA ASP A 379 7.60 -24.45 0.50
C ASP A 379 6.76 -24.17 1.74
N ASN A 380 6.45 -25.21 2.53
CA ASN A 380 5.75 -25.06 3.80
C ASN A 380 6.50 -24.13 4.76
N LYS A 381 7.83 -24.28 4.87
CA LYS A 381 8.65 -23.41 5.71
C LYS A 381 8.69 -21.97 5.19
N ALA A 382 8.80 -21.78 3.87
CA ALA A 382 8.78 -20.46 3.25
C ALA A 382 7.46 -19.74 3.53
N VAL A 383 6.32 -20.44 3.38
CA VAL A 383 4.99 -19.90 3.66
C VAL A 383 4.86 -19.48 5.12
N VAL A 384 5.18 -20.34 6.08
CA VAL A 384 5.06 -19.99 7.52
C VAL A 384 6.05 -18.89 7.91
N ALA A 385 7.29 -18.93 7.41
CA ALA A 385 8.28 -17.89 7.66
C ALA A 385 7.82 -16.53 7.13
N SER A 386 7.23 -16.48 5.92
CA SER A 386 6.67 -15.26 5.34
C SER A 386 5.60 -14.63 6.23
N ASN A 387 4.72 -15.45 6.78
CA ASN A 387 3.63 -15.02 7.64
C ASN A 387 4.14 -14.49 8.99
N ILE A 388 5.12 -15.18 9.59
CA ILE A 388 5.79 -14.69 10.81
C ILE A 388 6.46 -13.35 10.54
N MET A 389 7.25 -13.25 9.46
CA MET A 389 7.98 -12.03 9.08
C MET A 389 7.03 -10.85 8.83
N TYR A 390 5.92 -11.09 8.13
CA TYR A 390 4.88 -10.08 7.94
C TYR A 390 4.30 -9.62 9.28
N ILE A 391 3.84 -10.52 10.14
CA ILE A 391 3.24 -10.17 11.43
C ILE A 391 4.24 -9.36 12.28
N VAL A 392 5.45 -9.87 12.52
CA VAL A 392 6.43 -9.16 13.37
C VAL A 392 6.83 -7.80 12.80
N GLY A 393 6.84 -7.65 11.47
CA GLY A 393 7.08 -6.37 10.79
C GLY A 393 5.97 -5.33 11.01
N GLN A 394 4.72 -5.78 11.24
CA GLN A 394 3.58 -4.89 11.49
C GLN A 394 3.43 -4.46 12.96
N TYR A 395 4.10 -5.11 13.91
CA TYR A 395 3.91 -4.88 15.36
C TYR A 395 5.14 -4.29 16.07
N PRO A 396 5.64 -3.09 15.69
CA PRO A 396 6.78 -2.48 16.36
C PRO A 396 6.51 -2.07 17.81
N ARG A 397 5.27 -1.74 18.17
CA ARG A 397 4.91 -1.36 19.55
C ARG A 397 5.23 -2.50 20.51
N PHE A 398 4.78 -3.71 20.18
CA PHE A 398 5.09 -4.93 20.90
C PHE A 398 6.59 -5.21 20.98
N LEU A 399 7.32 -5.11 19.86
CA LEU A 399 8.76 -5.37 19.83
C LEU A 399 9.57 -4.39 20.70
N LYS A 400 9.16 -3.12 20.77
CA LYS A 400 9.79 -2.11 21.64
C LYS A 400 9.62 -2.44 23.12
N ALA A 401 8.45 -2.94 23.52
CA ALA A 401 8.17 -3.31 24.90
C ALA A 401 8.86 -4.63 25.33
N HIS A 402 9.30 -5.46 24.38
CA HIS A 402 9.75 -6.83 24.65
C HIS A 402 11.09 -7.15 23.98
N TRP A 403 12.19 -6.68 24.59
CA TRP A 403 13.56 -6.88 24.09
C TRP A 403 13.90 -8.34 23.73
N LYS A 404 13.60 -9.30 24.61
CA LYS A 404 13.91 -10.72 24.35
C LYS A 404 13.26 -11.21 23.05
N PHE A 405 12.00 -10.83 22.82
CA PHE A 405 11.29 -11.16 21.59
C PHE A 405 11.91 -10.46 20.39
N LEU A 406 12.25 -9.17 20.49
CA LEU A 406 12.93 -8.43 19.43
C LEU A 406 14.25 -9.12 19.04
N LYS A 407 15.11 -9.48 20.00
CA LYS A 407 16.38 -10.17 19.74
C LYS A 407 16.15 -11.55 19.10
N THR A 408 15.19 -12.34 19.60
CA THR A 408 14.85 -13.64 19.01
C THR A 408 14.35 -13.53 17.57
N VAL A 409 13.45 -12.57 17.29
CA VAL A 409 12.93 -12.34 15.94
C VAL A 409 14.04 -11.92 14.99
N VAL A 410 14.90 -10.97 15.38
CA VAL A 410 16.02 -10.52 14.53
C VAL A 410 17.00 -11.67 14.24
N ASN A 411 17.31 -12.51 15.23
CA ASN A 411 18.14 -13.69 14.99
C ASN A 411 17.48 -14.68 14.03
N LYS A 412 16.15 -14.86 14.10
CA LYS A 412 15.42 -15.67 13.09
C LYS A 412 15.42 -15.04 11.71
N LEU A 413 15.37 -13.70 11.59
CA LEU A 413 15.56 -13.04 10.31
C LEU A 413 16.94 -13.35 9.72
N PHE A 414 17.99 -13.35 10.54
CA PHE A 414 19.33 -13.75 10.09
C PHE A 414 19.38 -15.21 9.66
N GLU A 415 18.68 -16.11 10.34
CA GLU A 415 18.54 -17.50 9.86
C GLU A 415 17.81 -17.57 8.51
N PHE A 416 16.73 -16.81 8.32
CA PHE A 416 15.99 -16.76 7.05
C PHE A 416 16.79 -16.14 5.91
N MET A 417 17.80 -15.30 6.19
CA MET A 417 18.75 -14.80 5.19
C MET A 417 19.63 -15.91 4.60
N HIS A 418 19.76 -17.06 5.29
CA HIS A 418 20.48 -18.24 4.81
C HIS A 418 19.57 -19.27 4.12
N GLU A 419 18.26 -19.01 3.99
CA GLU A 419 17.35 -19.92 3.31
C GLU A 419 17.57 -19.90 1.80
N SER A 420 17.45 -21.07 1.16
CA SER A 420 17.75 -21.23 -0.28
C SER A 420 16.75 -20.56 -1.22
N HIS A 421 15.62 -20.07 -0.71
CA HIS A 421 14.56 -19.47 -1.51
C HIS A 421 14.73 -17.94 -1.54
N GLU A 422 15.00 -17.37 -2.71
CA GLU A 422 15.31 -15.92 -2.85
C GLU A 422 14.22 -15.01 -2.25
N GLY A 423 12.94 -15.32 -2.47
CA GLY A 423 11.84 -14.54 -1.91
C GLY A 423 11.79 -14.53 -0.37
N VAL A 424 12.32 -15.55 0.30
CA VAL A 424 12.42 -15.59 1.77
C VAL A 424 13.54 -14.67 2.23
N GLN A 425 14.68 -14.67 1.55
CA GLN A 425 15.81 -13.78 1.86
C GLN A 425 15.42 -12.31 1.69
N ASP A 426 14.65 -11.96 0.65
CA ASP A 426 14.17 -10.58 0.47
C ASP A 426 13.22 -10.16 1.58
N MET A 427 12.23 -10.99 1.90
CA MET A 427 11.30 -10.69 2.99
C MET A 427 12.05 -10.57 4.33
N ALA A 428 13.11 -11.36 4.54
CA ALA A 428 13.94 -11.25 5.74
C ALA A 428 14.66 -9.90 5.78
N CYS A 429 15.25 -9.44 4.67
CA CYS A 429 15.89 -8.14 4.57
C CYS A 429 14.88 -6.97 4.71
N ASP A 430 13.73 -7.06 4.07
CA ASP A 430 12.65 -6.05 4.10
C ASP A 430 12.01 -5.95 5.49
N THR A 431 11.86 -7.09 6.18
CA THR A 431 11.37 -7.11 7.56
C THR A 431 12.44 -6.56 8.50
N PHE A 432 13.71 -6.92 8.28
CA PHE A 432 14.82 -6.43 9.10
C PHE A 432 14.96 -4.91 9.01
N ILE A 433 14.90 -4.31 7.82
CA ILE A 433 14.96 -2.85 7.65
C ILE A 433 13.75 -2.14 8.27
N LYS A 434 12.53 -2.70 8.18
CA LYS A 434 11.34 -2.16 8.84
C LYS A 434 11.50 -2.14 10.36
N ILE A 435 11.94 -3.26 10.94
CA ILE A 435 12.21 -3.36 12.39
C ILE A 435 13.33 -2.41 12.78
N ALA A 436 14.42 -2.36 12.04
CA ALA A 436 15.54 -1.46 12.30
C ALA A 436 15.08 0.00 12.31
N ARG A 437 14.30 0.43 11.31
CA ARG A 437 13.78 1.80 11.23
C ARG A 437 12.86 2.16 12.39
N GLN A 438 11.97 1.25 12.79
CA GLN A 438 10.98 1.51 13.84
C GLN A 438 11.54 1.34 15.25
N CYS A 439 12.51 0.43 15.45
CA CYS A 439 13.06 0.05 16.76
C CYS A 439 14.52 0.49 16.98
N LYS A 440 15.13 1.27 16.08
CA LYS A 440 16.56 1.71 16.07
C LYS A 440 17.20 1.99 17.42
N ARG A 441 16.50 2.69 18.33
CA ARG A 441 17.02 3.04 19.66
C ARG A 441 17.32 1.82 20.55
N HIS A 442 16.60 0.72 20.37
CA HIS A 442 16.79 -0.49 21.18
C HIS A 442 18.07 -1.24 20.82
N PHE A 443 18.56 -1.10 19.58
CA PHE A 443 19.77 -1.75 19.10
C PHE A 443 21.06 -1.08 19.62
N VAL A 444 21.01 0.24 19.87
CA VAL A 444 22.16 1.02 20.36
C VAL A 444 22.19 1.16 21.89
N ALA A 445 21.05 0.98 22.55
CA ALA A 445 20.98 0.97 24.00
C ALA A 445 21.48 -0.37 24.57
N LEU A 446 22.15 -0.33 25.72
CA LEU A 446 22.46 -1.53 26.48
C LEU A 446 21.17 -2.06 27.13
N GLN A 447 20.79 -3.28 26.76
CA GLN A 447 19.53 -3.88 27.19
C GLN A 447 19.72 -4.71 28.48
N PRO A 448 18.69 -4.83 29.34
CA PRO A 448 18.80 -5.59 30.58
C PRO A 448 19.15 -7.06 30.32
N GLY A 449 20.26 -7.52 30.91
CA GLY A 449 20.75 -8.90 30.77
C GLY A 449 21.68 -9.14 29.58
N GLU A 450 22.02 -8.09 28.81
CA GLU A 450 23.03 -8.14 27.76
C GLU A 450 24.35 -7.49 28.23
N ASN A 451 25.47 -7.90 27.65
CA ASN A 451 26.80 -7.37 27.99
C ASN A 451 27.22 -6.16 27.13
N GLU A 452 26.68 -6.06 25.92
CA GLU A 452 26.97 -5.01 24.95
C GLU A 452 25.71 -4.65 24.14
N PRO A 453 25.64 -3.45 23.53
CA PRO A 453 24.57 -3.10 22.59
C PRO A 453 24.52 -4.08 21.41
N PHE A 454 23.33 -4.48 20.99
CA PHE A 454 23.15 -5.51 19.96
C PHE A 454 23.71 -5.11 18.60
N ILE A 455 23.79 -3.81 18.28
CA ILE A 455 24.44 -3.32 17.06
C ILE A 455 25.91 -3.77 16.95
N GLU A 456 26.65 -3.83 18.07
CA GLU A 456 28.05 -4.26 18.10
C GLU A 456 28.16 -5.75 17.73
N GLU A 457 27.23 -6.57 18.21
CA GLU A 457 27.12 -8.00 17.87
C GLU A 457 26.85 -8.19 16.36
N ILE A 458 25.94 -7.38 15.80
CA ILE A 458 25.54 -7.42 14.39
C ILE A 458 26.72 -7.01 13.49
N VAL A 459 27.38 -5.89 13.77
CA VAL A 459 28.50 -5.39 12.94
C VAL A 459 29.67 -6.38 12.95
N ARG A 460 29.99 -6.96 14.12
CA ARG A 460 31.02 -8.01 14.24
C ARG A 460 30.63 -9.30 13.50
N GLY A 461 29.36 -9.67 13.54
CA GLY A 461 28.80 -10.85 12.88
C GLY A 461 28.46 -10.69 11.40
N MET A 462 28.57 -9.48 10.84
CA MET A 462 28.00 -9.11 9.55
C MET A 462 28.38 -10.06 8.40
N ARG A 463 29.66 -10.42 8.28
CA ARG A 463 30.13 -11.32 7.21
C ARG A 463 29.46 -12.70 7.26
N LYS A 464 29.17 -13.19 8.47
CA LYS A 464 28.47 -14.46 8.66
C LYS A 464 27.00 -14.31 8.27
N ILE A 465 26.37 -13.18 8.57
CA ILE A 465 24.95 -12.93 8.28
C ILE A 465 24.71 -12.75 6.77
N THR A 466 25.59 -12.02 6.08
CA THR A 466 25.35 -11.61 4.68
C THR A 466 25.99 -12.51 3.64
N CYS A 467 26.55 -13.68 3.98
CA CYS A 467 27.35 -14.47 3.05
C CYS A 467 26.55 -15.09 1.90
N ASP A 468 25.26 -15.40 2.13
CA ASP A 468 24.39 -16.04 1.13
C ASP A 468 23.44 -15.02 0.45
N LEU A 469 23.59 -13.74 0.78
CA LEU A 469 22.74 -12.67 0.26
C LEU A 469 23.23 -12.16 -1.10
N SER A 470 22.29 -11.85 -1.98
CA SER A 470 22.56 -11.12 -3.22
C SER A 470 23.01 -9.68 -2.94
N PRO A 471 23.71 -9.01 -3.88
CA PRO A 471 24.16 -7.62 -3.67
C PRO A 471 23.04 -6.65 -3.30
N GLN A 472 21.85 -6.80 -3.88
CA GLN A 472 20.70 -5.94 -3.54
C GLN A 472 20.25 -6.11 -2.09
N GLN A 473 20.16 -7.35 -1.61
CA GLN A 473 19.82 -7.67 -0.22
C GLN A 473 20.90 -7.17 0.75
N VAL A 474 22.17 -7.26 0.37
CA VAL A 474 23.29 -6.66 1.12
C VAL A 474 23.09 -5.14 1.24
N HIS A 475 22.74 -4.44 0.16
CA HIS A 475 22.47 -3.00 0.24
C HIS A 475 21.35 -2.66 1.23
N THR A 476 20.24 -3.41 1.20
CA THR A 476 19.13 -3.27 2.17
C THR A 476 19.58 -3.53 3.60
N PHE A 477 20.44 -4.52 3.82
CA PHE A 477 21.01 -4.83 5.13
C PHE A 477 21.86 -3.66 5.67
N TYR A 478 22.74 -3.09 4.84
CA TYR A 478 23.55 -1.93 5.23
C TYR A 478 22.68 -0.70 5.52
N GLU A 479 21.61 -0.49 4.75
CA GLU A 479 20.65 0.58 5.03
C GLU A 479 19.99 0.38 6.41
N ALA A 480 19.58 -0.85 6.74
CA ALA A 480 19.00 -1.20 8.04
C ALA A 480 19.97 -0.89 9.21
N CYS A 481 21.23 -1.32 9.09
CA CYS A 481 22.26 -1.00 10.07
C CYS A 481 22.48 0.52 10.19
N GLY A 482 22.43 1.25 9.09
CA GLY A 482 22.58 2.70 9.10
C GLY A 482 21.48 3.43 9.88
N TYR A 483 20.22 2.96 9.87
CA TYR A 483 19.17 3.50 10.73
C TYR A 483 19.46 3.30 12.23
N MET A 484 20.10 2.19 12.60
CA MET A 484 20.50 1.93 13.98
C MET A 484 21.63 2.87 14.40
N ILE A 485 22.67 3.01 13.56
CA ILE A 485 23.80 3.91 13.80
C ILE A 485 23.35 5.37 13.89
N ALA A 486 22.38 5.79 13.08
CA ALA A 486 21.78 7.13 13.16
C ALA A 486 21.12 7.42 14.53
N ALA A 487 20.75 6.37 15.28
CA ALA A 487 20.15 6.51 16.61
C ALA A 487 21.16 6.53 17.76
N GLN A 488 22.46 6.32 17.50
CA GLN A 488 23.51 6.36 18.51
C GLN A 488 23.71 7.80 19.02
N PRO A 489 23.41 8.11 20.30
CA PRO A 489 23.55 9.47 20.82
C PRO A 489 25.00 9.94 20.97
N GLN A 490 25.96 9.03 21.14
CA GLN A 490 27.37 9.39 21.33
C GLN A 490 28.12 9.48 20.01
N LYS A 491 28.55 10.69 19.62
CA LYS A 491 29.25 10.95 18.35
C LYS A 491 30.47 10.05 18.14
N ASN A 492 31.35 9.92 19.14
CA ASN A 492 32.56 9.08 19.02
C ASN A 492 32.23 7.60 18.80
N ALA A 493 31.20 7.08 19.48
CA ALA A 493 30.75 5.71 19.28
C ALA A 493 30.07 5.53 17.91
N GLN A 494 29.32 6.54 17.46
CA GLN A 494 28.71 6.56 16.14
C GLN A 494 29.77 6.53 15.04
N GLU A 495 30.81 7.36 15.11
CA GLU A 495 31.91 7.38 14.14
C GLU A 495 32.67 6.04 14.10
N ARG A 496 32.90 5.42 15.27
CA ARG A 496 33.48 4.07 15.35
C ARG A 496 32.60 3.03 14.65
N LEU A 497 31.30 3.02 14.96
CA LEU A 497 30.35 2.08 14.34
C LEU A 497 30.26 2.26 12.82
N ILE A 498 30.34 3.50 12.32
CA ILE A 498 30.40 3.78 10.88
C ILE A 498 31.68 3.16 10.28
N ALA A 499 32.83 3.35 10.91
CA ALA A 499 34.09 2.80 10.43
C ALA A 499 34.09 1.26 10.41
N GLU A 500 33.51 0.63 11.44
CA GLU A 500 33.40 -0.83 11.52
C GLU A 500 32.39 -1.39 10.52
N LEU A 501 31.23 -0.76 10.36
CA LEU A 501 30.23 -1.14 9.34
C LEU A 501 30.83 -1.06 7.93
N MET A 502 31.56 0.02 7.63
CA MET A 502 32.10 0.27 6.30
C MET A 502 33.46 -0.39 6.05
N SER A 503 33.98 -1.18 7.00
CA SER A 503 35.30 -1.82 6.92
C SER A 503 35.49 -2.68 5.67
N TYR A 504 34.50 -3.51 5.29
CA TYR A 504 34.60 -4.38 4.11
C TYR A 504 34.45 -3.61 2.78
N PRO A 505 33.44 -2.73 2.60
CA PRO A 505 33.40 -1.89 1.41
C PRO A 505 34.66 -1.03 1.25
N ASN A 506 35.21 -0.50 2.34
CA ASN A 506 36.45 0.27 2.33
C ASN A 506 37.66 -0.58 1.94
N ALA A 507 37.79 -1.81 2.46
CA ALA A 507 38.88 -2.70 2.06
C ALA A 507 38.81 -3.08 0.57
N ALA A 508 37.60 -3.32 0.05
CA ALA A 508 37.40 -3.57 -1.37
C ALA A 508 37.70 -2.33 -2.24
N TRP A 509 37.30 -1.15 -1.78
CA TRP A 509 37.61 0.14 -2.41
C TRP A 509 39.12 0.38 -2.47
N ASP A 510 39.80 0.28 -1.33
CA ASP A 510 41.25 0.54 -1.21
C ASP A 510 42.05 -0.40 -2.11
N ALA A 511 41.65 -1.68 -2.21
CA ALA A 511 42.28 -2.64 -3.12
C ALA A 511 42.12 -2.25 -4.60
N ILE A 512 40.94 -1.77 -5.01
CA ILE A 512 40.70 -1.30 -6.38
C ILE A 512 41.48 -0.03 -6.67
N ILE A 513 41.53 0.93 -5.73
CA ILE A 513 42.29 2.16 -5.89
C ILE A 513 43.78 1.87 -6.05
N GLN A 514 44.33 0.96 -5.23
CA GLN A 514 45.73 0.55 -5.34
C GLN A 514 46.01 -0.06 -6.74
N GLN A 515 45.16 -1.00 -7.17
CA GLN A 515 45.33 -1.65 -8.48
C GLN A 515 45.14 -0.67 -9.66
N ALA A 516 44.19 0.26 -9.56
CA ALA A 516 43.95 1.27 -10.59
C ALA A 516 45.07 2.31 -10.67
N THR A 517 45.73 2.60 -9.55
CA THR A 517 46.90 3.48 -9.51
C THR A 517 48.10 2.84 -10.22
N GLU A 518 48.30 1.53 -10.04
CA GLU A 518 49.36 0.78 -10.73
C GLU A 518 49.03 0.54 -12.22
N ASN A 519 47.78 0.19 -12.52
CA ASN A 519 47.31 -0.06 -13.88
C ASN A 519 45.86 0.43 -14.08
N PRO A 520 45.67 1.61 -14.70
CA PRO A 520 44.34 2.16 -14.97
C PRO A 520 43.45 1.29 -15.87
N GLN A 521 44.02 0.34 -16.63
CA GLN A 521 43.25 -0.56 -17.48
C GLN A 521 42.32 -1.50 -16.70
N ILE A 522 42.55 -1.70 -15.40
CA ILE A 522 41.65 -2.49 -14.56
C ILE A 522 40.24 -1.90 -14.51
N LEU A 523 40.08 -0.58 -14.72
CA LEU A 523 38.76 0.07 -14.75
C LEU A 523 37.92 -0.33 -15.98
N LEU A 524 38.52 -0.98 -16.98
CA LEU A 524 37.78 -1.58 -18.11
C LEU A 524 37.30 -3.01 -17.81
N ASP A 525 37.79 -3.64 -16.75
CA ASP A 525 37.39 -4.98 -16.39
C ASP A 525 35.96 -5.00 -15.85
N ALA A 526 35.17 -5.94 -16.37
CA ALA A 526 33.74 -6.04 -16.05
C ALA A 526 33.51 -6.37 -14.58
N ASP A 527 34.39 -7.16 -13.96
CA ASP A 527 34.25 -7.54 -12.56
C ASP A 527 34.70 -6.40 -11.63
N ALA A 528 35.76 -5.67 -11.96
CA ALA A 528 36.12 -4.44 -11.27
C ALA A 528 34.97 -3.40 -11.27
N ILE A 529 34.34 -3.17 -12.43
CA ILE A 529 33.17 -2.27 -12.56
C ILE A 529 32.01 -2.71 -11.66
N LYS A 530 31.71 -4.01 -11.59
CA LYS A 530 30.66 -4.54 -10.71
C LYS A 530 31.00 -4.32 -9.25
N VAL A 531 32.25 -4.57 -8.82
CA VAL A 531 32.66 -4.36 -7.43
C VAL A 531 32.56 -2.88 -7.07
N ILE A 532 33.06 -1.97 -7.91
CA ILE A 532 32.92 -0.51 -7.71
C ILE A 532 31.45 -0.13 -7.58
N GLY A 533 30.60 -0.61 -8.48
CA GLY A 533 29.17 -0.35 -8.45
C GLY A 533 28.50 -0.82 -7.16
N ASN A 534 28.84 -2.01 -6.66
CA ASN A 534 28.32 -2.54 -5.40
C ASN A 534 28.83 -1.76 -4.18
N VAL A 535 30.11 -1.37 -4.16
CA VAL A 535 30.68 -0.53 -3.11
C VAL A 535 29.95 0.83 -3.06
N MET A 536 29.72 1.46 -4.21
CA MET A 536 29.02 2.74 -4.26
C MET A 536 27.56 2.62 -3.82
N LYS A 537 26.83 1.60 -4.29
CA LYS A 537 25.44 1.35 -3.86
C LYS A 537 25.35 1.06 -2.36
N THR A 538 26.30 0.31 -1.81
CA THR A 538 26.40 0.08 -0.36
C THR A 538 26.60 1.38 0.40
N ASN A 539 27.49 2.26 -0.08
CA ASN A 539 27.67 3.60 0.51
C ASN A 539 26.40 4.46 0.37
N VAL A 540 25.69 4.41 -0.75
CA VAL A 540 24.41 5.13 -0.95
C VAL A 540 23.37 4.66 0.07
N SER A 541 23.21 3.34 0.23
CA SER A 541 22.30 2.74 1.21
C SER A 541 22.67 3.09 2.66
N ALA A 542 23.95 3.07 3.01
CA ALA A 542 24.39 3.49 4.34
C ALA A 542 24.19 5.00 4.56
N CYS A 543 24.49 5.82 3.55
CA CYS A 543 24.36 7.27 3.60
C CYS A 543 22.89 7.72 3.73
N SER A 544 21.99 7.07 2.99
CA SER A 544 20.56 7.42 2.98
C SER A 544 19.91 7.26 4.36
N SER A 545 20.36 6.26 5.14
CA SER A 545 19.83 5.96 6.47
C SER A 545 20.61 6.59 7.62
N ILE A 546 21.94 6.72 7.53
CA ILE A 546 22.78 7.40 8.55
C ILE A 546 22.55 8.92 8.52
N GLY A 547 22.42 9.50 7.33
CA GLY A 547 22.20 10.93 7.11
C GLY A 547 23.45 11.78 7.33
N THR A 548 23.30 12.96 7.95
CA THR A 548 24.38 13.95 8.11
C THR A 548 25.65 13.41 8.78
N TYR A 549 25.52 12.41 9.65
CA TYR A 549 26.64 11.80 10.39
C TYR A 549 27.54 10.93 9.52
N PHE A 550 27.19 10.70 8.25
CA PHE A 550 27.99 9.93 7.30
C PHE A 550 29.26 10.66 6.83
N TYR A 551 29.47 11.92 7.24
CA TYR A 551 30.63 12.73 6.85
C TYR A 551 31.99 12.03 6.97
N PRO A 552 32.33 11.33 8.07
CA PRO A 552 33.65 10.70 8.21
C PRO A 552 33.92 9.63 7.15
N GLN A 553 32.88 8.93 6.71
CA GLN A 553 32.98 7.92 5.67
C GLN A 553 33.12 8.56 4.29
N ILE A 554 32.24 9.49 3.91
CA ILE A 554 32.36 10.15 2.60
C ILE A 554 33.67 10.92 2.51
N GLY A 555 34.09 11.62 3.57
CA GLY A 555 35.36 12.35 3.64
C GLY A 555 36.59 11.47 3.42
N ARG A 556 36.55 10.20 3.84
CA ARG A 556 37.63 9.22 3.58
C ARG A 556 37.79 8.94 2.09
N ILE A 557 36.68 8.66 1.39
CA ILE A 557 36.70 8.17 0.00
C ILE A 557 36.55 9.30 -1.04
N TYR A 558 36.24 10.52 -0.61
CA TYR A 558 35.81 11.61 -1.48
C TYR A 558 36.82 11.96 -2.58
N LEU A 559 38.10 12.17 -2.23
CA LEU A 559 39.12 12.55 -3.21
C LEU A 559 39.44 11.41 -4.18
N ASP A 560 39.43 10.17 -3.70
CA ASP A 560 39.61 8.98 -4.53
C ASP A 560 38.43 8.81 -5.50
N MET A 561 37.20 9.07 -5.04
CA MET A 561 36.01 9.06 -5.89
C MET A 561 36.12 10.10 -7.01
N LEU A 562 36.54 11.33 -6.72
CA LEU A 562 36.72 12.36 -7.75
C LEU A 562 37.86 12.00 -8.72
N SER A 563 38.94 11.40 -8.22
CA SER A 563 40.05 10.92 -9.06
C SER A 563 39.60 9.80 -10.00
N MET A 564 38.82 8.84 -9.48
CA MET A 564 38.22 7.77 -10.29
C MET A 564 37.20 8.32 -11.30
N TYR A 565 36.39 9.31 -10.93
CA TYR A 565 35.47 9.98 -11.86
C TYR A 565 36.22 10.60 -13.04
N ARG A 566 37.32 11.32 -12.78
CA ARG A 566 38.16 11.91 -13.82
C ARG A 566 38.81 10.85 -14.71
N ALA A 567 39.40 9.82 -14.11
CA ALA A 567 40.06 8.74 -14.84
C ALA A 567 39.09 8.00 -15.76
N THR A 568 37.92 7.61 -15.24
CA THR A 568 36.88 6.93 -16.03
C THR A 568 36.36 7.82 -17.15
N SER A 569 36.20 9.14 -16.92
CA SER A 569 35.76 10.05 -17.97
C SER A 569 36.79 10.27 -19.08
N GLN A 570 38.08 10.34 -18.73
CA GLN A 570 39.16 10.38 -19.71
C GLN A 570 39.14 9.12 -20.59
N MET A 571 38.97 7.94 -19.99
CA MET A 571 38.90 6.68 -20.73
C MET A 571 37.68 6.62 -21.66
N ILE A 572 36.53 7.18 -21.25
CA ILE A 572 35.35 7.33 -22.12
C ILE A 572 35.69 8.24 -23.31
N SER A 573 36.32 9.38 -23.05
CA SER A 573 36.72 10.34 -24.09
C SER A 573 37.70 9.72 -25.11
N GLU A 574 38.69 8.95 -24.64
CA GLU A 574 39.64 8.23 -25.49
C GLU A 574 38.95 7.15 -26.34
N ALA A 575 38.00 6.41 -25.76
CA ALA A 575 37.23 5.41 -26.49
C ALA A 575 36.36 6.06 -27.59
N VAL A 576 35.70 7.17 -27.28
CA VAL A 576 34.91 7.93 -28.27
C VAL A 576 35.80 8.54 -29.35
N ALA A 577 36.97 9.06 -29.01
CA ALA A 577 37.91 9.62 -29.97
C ALA A 577 38.46 8.55 -30.95
N ARG A 578 38.63 7.31 -30.47
CA ARG A 578 39.13 6.19 -31.28
C ARG A 578 38.05 5.56 -32.15
N ASP A 579 36.90 5.24 -31.58
CA ASP A 579 35.87 4.41 -32.23
C ASP A 579 34.64 5.23 -32.68
N GLY A 580 34.61 6.53 -32.40
CA GLY A 580 33.48 7.42 -32.68
C GLY A 580 32.33 7.26 -31.69
N GLU A 581 31.16 7.81 -32.00
CA GLU A 581 30.00 7.78 -31.09
C GLU A 581 29.46 6.37 -30.79
N ILE A 582 29.76 5.38 -31.64
CA ILE A 582 29.34 3.99 -31.40
C ILE A 582 29.98 3.41 -30.12
N ALA A 583 31.12 3.96 -29.68
CA ALA A 583 31.80 3.59 -28.45
C ALA A 583 30.89 3.72 -27.22
N THR A 584 29.99 4.72 -27.18
CA THR A 584 29.11 4.96 -26.03
C THR A 584 28.10 3.84 -25.80
N LYS A 585 27.85 3.02 -26.83
CA LYS A 585 26.97 1.85 -26.78
C LYS A 585 27.70 0.56 -26.39
N MET A 586 29.04 0.56 -26.40
CA MET A 586 29.83 -0.62 -26.06
C MET A 586 29.82 -0.92 -24.55
N PRO A 587 29.92 -2.21 -24.13
CA PRO A 587 29.80 -2.60 -22.72
C PRO A 587 30.81 -1.95 -21.78
N ASN A 588 32.06 -1.77 -22.23
CA ASN A 588 33.13 -1.12 -21.47
C ASN A 588 32.79 0.35 -21.13
N VAL A 589 32.39 1.15 -22.13
CA VAL A 589 32.02 2.56 -21.94
C VAL A 589 30.75 2.68 -21.09
N ARG A 590 29.77 1.80 -21.29
CA ARG A 590 28.57 1.73 -20.42
C ARG A 590 28.93 1.43 -18.97
N GLY A 591 29.90 0.53 -18.75
CA GLY A 591 30.42 0.23 -17.42
C GLY A 591 31.08 1.43 -16.74
N LEU A 592 31.97 2.13 -17.45
CA LEU A 592 32.61 3.37 -16.97
C LEU A 592 31.58 4.47 -16.63
N ARG A 593 30.55 4.64 -17.48
CA ARG A 593 29.44 5.58 -17.21
C ARG A 593 28.63 5.17 -15.97
N THR A 594 28.47 3.88 -15.73
CA THR A 594 27.81 3.37 -14.53
C THR A 594 28.59 3.77 -13.28
N VAL A 595 29.92 3.64 -13.29
CA VAL A 595 30.78 4.10 -12.19
C VAL A 595 30.60 5.61 -11.95
N LYS A 596 30.67 6.44 -12.99
CA LYS A 596 30.43 7.89 -12.89
C LYS A 596 29.06 8.19 -12.26
N LYS A 597 28.01 7.51 -12.72
CA LYS A 597 26.63 7.71 -12.24
C LYS A 597 26.49 7.35 -10.75
N GLU A 598 27.06 6.23 -10.32
CA GLU A 598 26.96 5.81 -8.91
C GLU A 598 27.77 6.71 -7.95
N ILE A 599 28.93 7.23 -8.40
CA ILE A 599 29.68 8.27 -7.66
C ILE A 599 28.82 9.53 -7.46
N LEU A 600 28.19 10.01 -8.54
CA LEU A 600 27.33 11.19 -8.50
C LEU A 600 26.13 11.01 -7.57
N LYS A 601 25.47 9.84 -7.61
CA LYS A 601 24.37 9.50 -6.70
C LYS A 601 24.77 9.49 -5.24
N LEU A 602 25.97 9.01 -4.89
CA LEU A 602 26.44 9.03 -3.50
C LEU A 602 26.64 10.46 -3.01
N ILE A 603 27.24 11.31 -3.84
CA ILE A 603 27.44 12.73 -3.52
C ILE A 603 26.09 13.44 -3.38
N GLU A 604 25.15 13.20 -4.31
CA GLU A 604 23.78 13.69 -4.22
C GLU A 604 23.11 13.29 -2.91
N THR A 605 23.11 11.99 -2.61
CA THR A 605 22.48 11.41 -1.41
C THR A 605 23.04 12.05 -0.14
N TYR A 606 24.35 12.26 -0.07
CA TYR A 606 24.96 12.91 1.09
C TYR A 606 24.57 14.38 1.21
N VAL A 607 24.61 15.14 0.10
CA VAL A 607 24.24 16.57 0.10
C VAL A 607 22.79 16.77 0.54
N GLU A 608 21.86 15.93 0.07
CA GLU A 608 20.46 15.98 0.50
C GLU A 608 20.31 15.85 2.02
N LYS A 609 21.11 14.96 2.62
CA LYS A 609 21.05 14.61 4.04
C LYS A 609 21.92 15.46 4.96
N ALA A 610 22.82 16.28 4.42
CA ALA A 610 23.73 17.09 5.21
C ALA A 610 22.98 18.22 5.93
N ASP A 611 23.26 18.41 7.21
CA ASP A 611 22.72 19.53 8.00
C ASP A 611 23.70 20.72 8.03
N ASP A 612 25.01 20.46 7.98
CA ASP A 612 26.05 21.49 7.94
C ASP A 612 26.34 21.94 6.49
N ILE A 613 25.51 22.87 6.04
CA ILE A 613 25.49 23.43 4.69
C ILE A 613 26.81 24.20 4.38
N ASP A 614 27.39 24.89 5.36
CA ASP A 614 28.66 25.62 5.23
C ASP A 614 29.84 24.68 4.99
N MET A 615 29.86 23.56 5.71
CA MET A 615 30.87 22.51 5.55
C MET A 615 30.80 21.91 4.15
N VAL A 616 29.60 21.57 3.67
CA VAL A 616 29.38 21.09 2.29
C VAL A 616 29.88 22.10 1.27
N ARG A 617 29.52 23.39 1.44
CA ARG A 617 29.94 24.47 0.53
C ARG A 617 31.46 24.65 0.47
N LYS A 618 32.17 24.48 1.59
CA LYS A 618 33.61 24.70 1.68
C LYS A 618 34.43 23.50 1.24
N ASN A 619 34.07 22.28 1.66
CA ASN A 619 34.95 21.12 1.45
C ASN A 619 34.48 20.19 0.34
N ILE A 620 33.21 20.21 -0.07
CA ILE A 620 32.66 19.31 -1.10
C ILE A 620 32.50 20.06 -2.42
N VAL A 621 31.72 21.14 -2.43
CA VAL A 621 31.35 21.82 -3.69
C VAL A 621 32.55 22.17 -4.59
N PRO A 622 33.64 22.81 -4.11
CA PRO A 622 34.69 23.29 -5.03
C PRO A 622 35.37 22.17 -5.80
N ALA A 623 35.71 21.07 -5.12
CA ALA A 623 36.38 19.92 -5.73
C ALA A 623 35.43 19.16 -6.68
N LEU A 624 34.14 19.09 -6.33
CA LEU A 624 33.12 18.50 -7.20
C LEU A 624 32.97 19.28 -8.51
N LEU A 625 32.82 20.61 -8.44
CA LEU A 625 32.62 21.43 -9.63
C LEU A 625 33.82 21.34 -10.57
N ASP A 626 35.04 21.39 -10.02
CA ASP A 626 36.28 21.23 -10.78
C ASP A 626 36.38 19.85 -11.46
N ALA A 627 35.94 18.78 -10.79
CA ALA A 627 35.97 17.43 -11.35
C ALA A 627 34.89 17.16 -12.42
N VAL A 628 33.72 17.78 -12.31
CA VAL A 628 32.53 17.36 -13.05
C VAL A 628 32.11 18.35 -14.14
N LEU A 629 32.18 19.67 -13.91
CA LEU A 629 31.60 20.64 -14.84
C LEU A 629 32.36 20.73 -16.16
N VAL A 630 33.69 20.90 -16.09
CA VAL A 630 34.54 20.98 -17.29
C VAL A 630 34.51 19.66 -18.05
N ASP A 631 34.46 18.55 -17.33
CA ASP A 631 34.29 17.22 -17.90
C ASP A 631 32.97 17.08 -18.67
N TYR A 632 31.86 17.53 -18.09
CA TYR A 632 30.55 17.53 -18.75
C TYR A 632 30.55 18.35 -20.05
N ASN A 633 31.13 19.55 -20.02
CA ASN A 633 31.20 20.42 -21.19
C ASN A 633 32.00 19.78 -22.33
N ARG A 634 33.19 19.25 -22.03
CA ARG A 634 34.12 18.68 -23.02
C ARG A 634 33.65 17.36 -23.62
N ASN A 635 32.80 16.61 -22.91
CA ASN A 635 32.26 15.34 -23.41
C ASN A 635 31.36 15.54 -24.63
N VAL A 636 31.38 14.57 -25.55
CA VAL A 636 30.42 14.52 -26.67
C VAL A 636 28.98 14.38 -26.15
N PRO A 637 27.95 14.84 -26.89
CA PRO A 637 26.55 14.79 -26.45
C PRO A 637 26.11 13.44 -25.86
N ASN A 638 26.46 12.33 -26.52
CA ASN A 638 26.10 10.97 -26.09
C ASN A 638 26.88 10.46 -24.86
N ALA A 639 27.96 11.12 -24.47
CA ALA A 639 28.78 10.81 -23.30
C ALA A 639 28.49 11.74 -22.10
N ARG A 640 27.69 12.80 -22.29
CA ARG A 640 27.23 13.66 -21.19
C ARG A 640 26.19 12.94 -20.35
N ASP A 641 26.40 12.90 -19.04
CA ASP A 641 25.49 12.21 -18.11
C ASP A 641 24.51 13.22 -17.49
N ALA A 642 23.20 13.00 -17.66
CA ALA A 642 22.14 13.85 -17.10
C ALA A 642 22.20 13.96 -15.56
N GLU A 643 22.76 12.94 -14.88
CA GLU A 643 22.96 12.92 -13.43
C GLU A 643 23.80 14.11 -12.94
N VAL A 644 24.67 14.69 -13.78
CA VAL A 644 25.41 15.91 -13.42
C VAL A 644 24.45 17.07 -13.17
N LEU A 645 23.46 17.24 -14.04
CA LEU A 645 22.44 18.30 -13.92
C LEU A 645 21.59 18.10 -12.66
N LYS A 646 21.24 16.84 -12.37
CA LYS A 646 20.50 16.44 -11.16
C LYS A 646 21.28 16.77 -9.89
N VAL A 647 22.56 16.39 -9.81
CA VAL A 647 23.44 16.74 -8.68
C VAL A 647 23.54 18.25 -8.50
N MET A 648 23.72 19.02 -9.58
CA MET A 648 23.77 20.48 -9.50
C MET A 648 22.45 21.07 -8.98
N SER A 649 21.32 20.55 -9.46
CA SER A 649 19.99 20.95 -9.00
C SER A 649 19.80 20.68 -7.50
N THR A 650 20.21 19.49 -7.03
CA THR A 650 20.14 19.10 -5.62
C THR A 650 21.03 19.97 -4.74
N ILE A 651 22.27 20.25 -5.17
CA ILE A 651 23.20 21.14 -4.45
C ILE A 651 22.62 22.56 -4.36
N ILE A 652 22.12 23.10 -5.46
CA ILE A 652 21.54 24.45 -5.50
C ILE A 652 20.29 24.54 -4.63
N THR A 653 19.42 23.53 -4.67
CA THR A 653 18.22 23.47 -3.83
C THR A 653 18.60 23.43 -2.34
N LYS A 654 19.63 22.66 -1.98
CA LYS A 654 20.06 22.48 -0.59
C LYS A 654 20.82 23.69 -0.03
N LEU A 655 21.77 24.22 -0.79
CA LEU A 655 22.67 25.30 -0.36
C LEU A 655 22.08 26.70 -0.60
N SER A 656 21.10 26.83 -1.50
CA SER A 656 20.41 28.08 -1.85
C SER A 656 21.39 29.24 -2.12
N SER A 657 21.32 30.34 -1.37
CA SER A 657 22.12 31.55 -1.62
C SER A 657 23.64 31.32 -1.54
N LEU A 658 24.09 30.27 -0.84
CA LEU A 658 25.52 29.93 -0.76
C LEU A 658 26.10 29.41 -2.08
N MET A 659 25.27 29.12 -3.07
CA MET A 659 25.69 28.73 -4.42
C MET A 659 25.64 29.88 -5.44
N GLU A 660 25.14 31.07 -5.08
CA GLU A 660 24.99 32.19 -6.03
C GLU A 660 26.29 32.56 -6.74
N ASP A 661 27.42 32.52 -6.01
CA ASP A 661 28.74 32.82 -6.57
C ASP A 661 29.26 31.74 -7.54
N GLN A 662 28.70 30.53 -7.47
CA GLN A 662 29.06 29.39 -8.32
C GLN A 662 28.08 29.18 -9.47
N VAL A 663 26.89 29.77 -9.43
CA VAL A 663 25.88 29.68 -10.53
C VAL A 663 26.48 30.07 -11.89
N PRO A 664 27.27 31.16 -12.04
CA PRO A 664 27.88 31.50 -13.32
C PRO A 664 28.76 30.37 -13.89
N ILE A 665 29.56 29.73 -13.04
CA ILE A 665 30.48 28.64 -13.43
C ILE A 665 29.69 27.39 -13.84
N VAL A 666 28.62 27.08 -13.12
CA VAL A 666 27.70 25.98 -13.48
C VAL A 666 27.09 26.26 -14.86
N MET A 667 26.51 27.45 -15.05
CA MET A 667 25.84 27.83 -16.30
C MET A 667 26.79 27.87 -17.50
N GLU A 668 28.00 28.37 -17.34
CA GLU A 668 29.03 28.39 -18.37
C GLU A 668 29.32 27.00 -18.93
N ASN A 669 29.31 25.97 -18.07
CA ASN A 669 29.69 24.61 -18.46
C ASN A 669 28.53 23.72 -18.89
N VAL A 670 27.30 24.02 -18.47
CA VAL A 670 26.15 23.13 -18.73
C VAL A 670 25.07 23.77 -19.60
N PHE A 671 24.95 25.09 -19.69
CA PHE A 671 23.77 25.71 -20.31
C PHE A 671 23.75 25.56 -21.83
N GLU A 672 24.73 26.14 -22.52
CA GLU A 672 24.78 26.17 -23.98
C GLU A 672 24.88 24.76 -24.56
N CYS A 673 25.81 23.97 -24.03
CA CYS A 673 26.11 22.63 -24.53
C CYS A 673 24.92 21.64 -24.34
N THR A 674 24.10 21.80 -23.30
CA THR A 674 22.88 21.00 -23.09
C THR A 674 21.73 21.52 -23.95
N LEU A 675 21.61 22.84 -24.11
CA LEU A 675 20.56 23.44 -24.94
C LEU A 675 20.68 22.98 -26.40
N GLU A 676 21.91 22.91 -26.93
CA GLU A 676 22.18 22.38 -28.28
C GLU A 676 21.80 20.90 -28.46
N MET A 677 21.73 20.12 -27.37
CA MET A 677 21.29 18.72 -27.42
C MET A 677 19.78 18.61 -27.51
N ILE A 678 19.05 19.47 -26.80
CA ILE A 678 17.59 19.34 -26.62
C ILE A 678 16.76 20.24 -27.55
N ASN A 679 17.38 21.19 -28.26
CA ASN A 679 16.68 22.16 -29.11
C ASN A 679 16.48 21.71 -30.57
N LYS A 680 17.11 20.61 -31.00
CA LYS A 680 17.01 20.09 -32.38
C LYS A 680 15.85 19.10 -32.57
N ASP A 681 15.66 18.19 -31.61
CA ASP A 681 14.58 17.20 -31.60
C ASP A 681 13.89 17.19 -30.23
N PHE A 682 12.56 17.23 -30.23
CA PHE A 682 11.71 17.18 -29.04
C PHE A 682 11.51 15.77 -28.47
N SER A 683 12.20 14.77 -28.99
CA SER A 683 12.11 13.36 -28.57
C SER A 683 13.42 12.86 -27.96
N ASP A 684 14.55 13.41 -28.41
CA ASP A 684 15.89 13.00 -27.97
C ASP A 684 16.27 13.55 -26.60
N PHE A 685 17.16 12.83 -25.91
CA PHE A 685 17.69 13.14 -24.58
C PHE A 685 16.62 13.54 -23.54
N PRO A 686 15.59 12.68 -23.30
CA PRO A 686 14.51 13.01 -22.37
C PRO A 686 14.99 13.23 -20.94
N GLU A 687 15.98 12.45 -20.48
CA GLU A 687 16.59 12.62 -19.15
C GLU A 687 17.27 13.99 -19.02
N HIS A 688 18.12 14.38 -19.99
CA HIS A 688 18.76 15.70 -19.99
C HIS A 688 17.74 16.82 -20.03
N ARG A 689 16.65 16.67 -20.79
CA ARG A 689 15.61 17.69 -20.87
C ARG A 689 14.93 17.92 -19.52
N VAL A 690 14.50 16.84 -18.86
CA VAL A 690 13.85 16.94 -17.54
C VAL A 690 14.82 17.58 -16.54
N GLU A 691 16.04 17.06 -16.42
CA GLU A 691 16.99 17.55 -15.43
C GLU A 691 17.51 18.96 -15.72
N PHE A 692 17.63 19.35 -17.00
CA PHE A 692 17.98 20.72 -17.38
C PHE A 692 16.93 21.73 -16.92
N PHE A 693 15.65 21.46 -17.15
CA PHE A 693 14.58 22.35 -16.67
C PHE A 693 14.43 22.30 -15.15
N THR A 694 14.69 21.16 -14.51
CA THR A 694 14.74 21.06 -13.05
C THR A 694 15.85 21.95 -12.48
N LEU A 695 17.05 21.92 -13.07
CA LEU A 695 18.18 22.79 -12.70
C LEU A 695 17.85 24.27 -12.87
N LEU A 696 17.29 24.67 -14.02
CA LEU A 696 16.91 26.07 -14.25
C LEU A 696 15.83 26.53 -13.26
N ARG A 697 14.86 25.67 -12.95
CA ARG A 697 13.84 25.94 -11.93
C ARG A 697 14.49 26.10 -10.55
N ALA A 698 15.44 25.25 -10.18
CA ALA A 698 16.15 25.33 -8.91
C ALA A 698 16.95 26.65 -8.80
N ILE A 699 17.71 27.02 -9.83
CA ILE A 699 18.44 28.30 -9.89
C ILE A 699 17.48 29.48 -9.72
N ASN A 700 16.37 29.51 -10.47
CA ASN A 700 15.41 30.60 -10.41
C ASN A 700 14.69 30.69 -9.05
N LEU A 701 14.42 29.56 -8.39
CA LEU A 701 13.74 29.55 -7.09
C LEU A 701 14.68 29.94 -5.94
N HIS A 702 15.94 29.50 -5.97
CA HIS A 702 16.84 29.53 -4.81
C HIS A 702 18.03 30.48 -4.94
N CYS A 703 18.40 30.90 -6.16
CA CYS A 703 19.59 31.72 -6.43
C CYS A 703 19.25 32.93 -7.34
N PHE A 704 18.03 33.46 -7.28
CA PHE A 704 17.68 34.71 -7.96
C PHE A 704 18.10 35.91 -7.10
N PRO A 705 19.13 36.69 -7.50
CA PRO A 705 19.65 37.78 -6.68
C PRO A 705 18.60 38.89 -6.54
N GLY A 706 18.27 39.27 -5.29
CA GLY A 706 17.31 40.34 -4.99
C GLY A 706 15.94 39.87 -4.48
N LYS A 707 15.80 38.61 -4.07
CA LYS A 707 14.75 38.16 -3.15
C LYS A 707 15.24 38.12 -1.71
#